data_AF-A0A7X3QK58-F1
#
_entry.id   AF-A0A7X3QK58-F1
#
_cell.length_a   1.000
_cell.length_b   1.000
_cell.length_c   1.000
_cell.angle_alpha   90.00
_cell.angle_beta   90.00
_cell.angle_gamma   90.00
#
_symmetry.space_group_name_H-M   'P 1'
#
loop_
_entity.id
_entity.type
_entity.pdbx_description
1 polymer ?
#
loop_
_entity_poly.entity_id
_entity_poly.type
_entity_poly.pdbx_seq_one_letter_code
_entity_poly.pdbx_strand_id
1 'polypeptide(L)'
;MADLGLKFTVRDELRGEPSIRAGIEAQQLATPDSLAVREAVEQRIDERLGWFALERSVVVESARLTIGRTGEESRTSNPLGVLYAIEGFERHVAVLEGRLPAPSGPDAPLEVVMGARAAAVARLSPGDHFLLIEEIDNCDRIIPQGLQPQLPCDLQVRARYSVPAVLTGIIAVEDENASFWAAISDRYVMPSAPIADSGLVSPMVAHVDAVLGDLAVRYPGQKLTLRWNVLADIDQLDQGNFERAREDILELNQDLRIYNGYATSQLTVTLDAFGRSADFQRAPLTILLIQIAAIALFYVALISVAVVERQGEQIALLRGRGSSTAQVVGLYALEGLALGLPAILVAPFIAAGVTALLGFTPVFNDISGGQPLPVSFDPLAFPLAALGAALSIVALTAPAFLVARRGPQGQRRALARPTAGLIQRYYLDVVLVGFALLALWELNERNSVYTPSSTGGVTSDPLLLASPALIIAAAAAVLARLYPIALRVIVGVAGRVAGVAVAMGLWQLVRRPGPYTQLALLLMMAVAVGMFAASYTSTTECSYEDRARFASGVEVRALAGDTTFLPADPTRLEDQVGGIEGVEDVSAVLRLQGAIATPNSSGPEVAVLGIGGDAGDLLWWRDDFADRPLEAILDRVDSGEILRGMPIPPGSTELSVWVNPAIERATVTIWARVRDATGRHDLLPFGKLDFKGWQEMRAVVHDEQFRPLQEPLVLVALILTEPANQFNASDEPVYIDDLSSVDPDGTLNLLEGFEGVVRWEAVPSAERFTDSLQLSREEVRSGSQAARLGFRRGTTGERRGLFPADRGIPMPILASEAFLERNRLEVGDEDLLEIDNIIVPVVVRGVYERFPTLPA
;
A
#
# COMPACT_ATOMS: atom_id res chain seq x y z
N MET A 1 -11.77 -9.17 22.63
CA MET A 1 -10.86 -8.07 23.00
C MET A 1 -11.29 -6.88 22.18
N ALA A 2 -11.38 -5.68 22.76
CA ALA A 2 -11.79 -4.50 22.00
C ALA A 2 -10.69 -4.06 21.02
N ASP A 3 -9.43 -4.21 21.42
CA ASP A 3 -8.26 -3.89 20.61
C ASP A 3 -7.36 -5.13 20.49
N LEU A 4 -7.15 -5.61 19.26
CA LEU A 4 -6.23 -6.70 18.91
C LEU A 4 -4.90 -6.15 18.39
N GLY A 5 -4.46 -5.01 18.90
CA GLY A 5 -3.27 -4.31 18.42
C GLY A 5 -3.55 -3.39 17.23
N LEU A 6 -4.81 -3.10 16.90
CA LEU A 6 -5.17 -2.16 15.84
C LEU A 6 -4.55 -0.79 16.13
N LYS A 7 -4.73 -0.30 17.36
CA LYS A 7 -4.19 1.01 17.75
C LYS A 7 -2.67 1.03 17.75
N PHE A 8 -2.04 -0.09 18.14
CA PHE A 8 -0.60 -0.26 18.07
C PHE A 8 -0.12 -0.19 16.62
N THR A 9 -0.70 -0.99 15.71
CA THR A 9 -0.37 -0.99 14.28
C THR A 9 -0.54 0.39 13.66
N VAL A 10 -1.66 1.08 13.92
CA VAL A 10 -1.90 2.42 13.37
C VAL A 10 -0.86 3.43 13.89
N ARG A 11 -0.53 3.41 15.19
CA ARG A 11 0.47 4.33 15.76
C ARG A 11 1.89 4.04 15.28
N ASP A 12 2.22 2.76 15.10
CA ASP A 12 3.54 2.31 14.66
C ASP A 12 3.77 2.61 13.17
N GLU A 13 2.80 2.26 12.31
CA GLU A 13 2.93 2.43 10.86
C GLU A 13 2.78 3.90 10.42
N LEU A 14 1.83 4.64 11.01
CA LEU A 14 1.47 6.00 10.55
C LEU A 14 2.09 7.11 11.39
N ARG A 15 2.91 6.78 12.41
CA ARG A 15 3.67 7.70 13.27
C ARG A 15 2.87 8.94 13.70
N GLY A 16 1.90 8.73 14.57
CA GLY A 16 1.03 9.80 15.09
C GLY A 16 -0.43 9.60 14.73
N GLU A 17 -1.18 10.70 14.61
CA GLU A 17 -2.59 10.66 14.23
C GLU A 17 -2.72 10.61 12.71
N PRO A 18 -3.40 9.59 12.16
CA PRO A 18 -3.51 9.42 10.72
C PRO A 18 -4.37 10.52 10.11
N SER A 19 -3.87 11.11 9.02
CA SER A 19 -4.61 12.13 8.28
C SER A 19 -5.46 11.50 7.16
N ILE A 20 -6.68 12.00 7.02
CA ILE A 20 -7.58 11.72 5.90
C ILE A 20 -7.71 13.02 5.12
N ARG A 21 -7.27 13.01 3.86
CA ARG A 21 -7.27 14.17 2.99
C ARG A 21 -8.45 14.10 2.04
N ALA A 22 -9.39 15.01 2.19
CA ALA A 22 -10.45 15.26 1.21
C ALA A 22 -10.12 16.52 0.42
N GLY A 23 -10.48 16.62 -0.85
CA GLY A 23 -10.26 17.83 -1.63
C GLY A 23 -11.18 17.95 -2.83
N ILE A 24 -11.39 19.19 -3.26
CA ILE A 24 -12.10 19.56 -4.48
C ILE A 24 -11.25 20.55 -5.27
N GLU A 25 -11.08 20.27 -6.56
CA GLU A 25 -10.20 21.05 -7.42
C GLU A 25 -10.93 22.18 -8.14
N ALA A 26 -10.22 23.27 -8.40
CA ALA A 26 -10.63 24.36 -9.28
C ALA A 26 -12.03 24.96 -8.97
N GLN A 27 -12.37 25.08 -7.68
CA GLN A 27 -13.63 25.63 -7.20
C GLN A 27 -13.59 27.15 -7.10
N GLN A 28 -14.68 27.81 -7.50
CA GLN A 28 -14.79 29.26 -7.39
C GLN A 28 -14.89 29.70 -5.92
N LEU A 29 -14.30 30.85 -5.60
CA LEU A 29 -14.08 31.28 -4.21
C LEU A 29 -15.36 31.52 -3.41
N ALA A 30 -16.32 32.27 -3.98
CA ALA A 30 -17.50 32.73 -3.24
C ALA A 30 -18.72 32.96 -4.12
N THR A 31 -18.91 32.12 -5.13
CA THR A 31 -20.18 32.09 -5.87
C THR A 31 -21.23 31.31 -5.06
N PRO A 32 -22.54 31.60 -5.22
CA PRO A 32 -23.59 30.88 -4.50
C PRO A 32 -23.51 29.36 -4.68
N ASP A 33 -23.21 28.90 -5.90
CA ASP A 33 -23.08 27.48 -6.21
C ASP A 33 -21.85 26.86 -5.54
N SER A 34 -20.71 27.56 -5.56
CA SER A 34 -19.48 27.05 -4.95
C SER A 34 -19.54 27.00 -3.41
N LEU A 35 -20.23 27.98 -2.79
CA LEU A 35 -20.52 27.95 -1.35
C LEU A 35 -21.43 26.77 -0.99
N ALA A 36 -22.47 26.49 -1.79
CA ALA A 36 -23.34 25.34 -1.58
C ALA A 36 -22.61 24.00 -1.75
N VAL A 37 -21.72 23.89 -2.73
CA VAL A 37 -20.87 22.69 -2.90
C VAL A 37 -19.93 22.53 -1.71
N ARG A 38 -19.29 23.62 -1.26
CA ARG A 38 -18.42 23.58 -0.08
C ARG A 38 -19.17 23.11 1.17
N GLU A 39 -20.34 23.67 1.44
CA GLU A 39 -21.18 23.28 2.58
C GLU A 39 -21.60 21.80 2.48
N ALA A 40 -21.98 21.34 1.29
CA ALA A 40 -22.33 19.93 1.07
C ALA A 40 -21.13 18.99 1.29
N VAL A 41 -19.93 19.37 0.87
CA VAL A 41 -18.70 18.60 1.09
C VAL A 41 -18.34 18.56 2.58
N GLU A 42 -18.39 19.69 3.27
CA GLU A 42 -18.13 19.77 4.72
C GLU A 42 -19.15 18.92 5.50
N GLN A 43 -20.44 18.99 5.14
CA GLN A 43 -21.46 18.13 5.72
C GLN A 43 -21.16 16.65 5.48
N ARG A 44 -20.73 16.27 4.27
CA ARG A 44 -20.44 14.87 3.95
C ARG A 44 -19.22 14.33 4.69
N ILE A 45 -18.20 15.17 4.87
CA ILE A 45 -17.05 14.86 5.72
C ILE A 45 -17.52 14.61 7.16
N ASP A 46 -18.38 15.47 7.71
CA ASP A 46 -18.87 15.33 9.09
C ASP A 46 -19.77 14.10 9.27
N GLU A 47 -20.63 13.78 8.29
CA GLU A 47 -21.49 12.59 8.30
C GLU A 47 -20.69 11.28 8.31
N ARG A 48 -19.60 11.22 7.54
CA ARG A 48 -18.78 10.01 7.35
C ARG A 48 -17.68 9.88 8.41
N LEU A 49 -16.94 10.95 8.65
CA LEU A 49 -15.72 10.95 9.46
C LEU A 49 -15.93 11.51 10.86
N GLY A 50 -16.99 12.29 11.10
CA GLY A 50 -17.17 13.03 12.37
C GLY A 50 -17.24 12.17 13.63
N TRP A 51 -17.55 10.87 13.52
CA TRP A 51 -17.59 9.95 14.67
C TRP A 51 -16.19 9.52 15.16
N PHE A 52 -15.15 9.68 14.33
CA PHE A 52 -13.76 9.35 14.65
C PHE A 52 -12.78 10.44 14.18
N ALA A 53 -13.24 11.67 14.02
CA ALA A 53 -12.40 12.82 13.72
C ALA A 53 -11.99 13.51 15.03
N LEU A 54 -10.68 13.75 15.21
CA LEU A 54 -10.15 14.53 16.33
C LEU A 54 -10.12 16.02 16.00
N GLU A 55 -9.52 16.36 14.87
CA GLU A 55 -9.37 17.73 14.38
C GLU A 55 -9.57 17.77 12.87
N ARG A 56 -10.07 18.91 12.37
CA ARG A 56 -10.22 19.19 10.94
C ARG A 56 -9.58 20.54 10.65
N SER A 57 -8.76 20.60 9.62
CA SER A 57 -8.20 21.85 9.11
C SER A 57 -8.47 21.99 7.61
N VAL A 58 -8.73 23.23 7.19
CA VAL A 58 -8.87 23.58 5.77
C VAL A 58 -7.52 24.06 5.21
N VAL A 59 -7.15 23.53 4.05
CA VAL A 59 -6.02 23.98 3.24
C VAL A 59 -6.56 24.50 1.92
N VAL A 60 -6.22 25.74 1.61
CA VAL A 60 -6.55 26.41 0.35
C VAL A 60 -5.28 26.55 -0.47
N GLU A 61 -5.34 26.21 -1.75
CA GLU A 61 -4.23 26.34 -2.70
C GLU A 61 -4.70 27.07 -3.95
N SER A 62 -3.97 28.12 -4.35
CA SER A 62 -4.22 28.81 -5.62
C SER A 62 -3.62 28.11 -6.82
N ALA A 63 -4.08 28.51 -8.00
CA ALA A 63 -3.29 28.34 -9.22
C ALA A 63 -1.92 29.01 -9.07
N ARG A 64 -0.98 28.66 -9.96
CA ARG A 64 0.31 29.33 -10.02
C ARG A 64 0.12 30.75 -10.55
N LEU A 65 0.52 31.74 -9.78
CA LEU A 65 0.39 33.16 -10.09
C LEU A 65 1.77 33.71 -10.43
N THR A 66 1.84 34.62 -11.39
CA THR A 66 3.09 35.32 -11.70
C THR A 66 3.34 36.37 -10.63
N ILE A 67 4.52 36.35 -10.00
CA ILE A 67 4.95 37.43 -9.09
C ILE A 67 5.48 38.57 -9.95
N GLY A 68 4.73 39.67 -10.03
CA GLY A 68 5.12 40.84 -10.80
C GLY A 68 5.19 42.12 -9.97
N ARG A 69 5.88 43.13 -10.50
CA ARG A 69 5.94 44.48 -9.91
C ARG A 69 4.97 45.42 -10.62
N THR A 70 4.53 46.46 -9.91
CA THR A 70 3.61 47.47 -10.44
C THR A 70 4.25 48.19 -11.64
N GLY A 71 3.73 47.96 -12.85
CA GLY A 71 4.20 48.58 -14.08
C GLY A 71 5.00 47.68 -15.04
N GLU A 72 5.34 46.45 -14.65
CA GLU A 72 6.02 45.49 -15.53
C GLU A 72 5.02 44.67 -16.37
N GLU A 73 5.37 44.43 -17.64
CA GLU A 73 4.66 43.47 -18.50
C GLU A 73 4.99 42.04 -18.08
N SER A 74 3.96 41.20 -17.96
CA SER A 74 4.10 39.80 -17.59
C SER A 74 4.63 38.99 -18.78
N ARG A 75 5.96 38.94 -18.98
CA ARG A 75 6.57 38.01 -19.96
C ARG A 75 7.87 37.37 -19.44
N THR A 76 7.82 36.02 -19.47
CA THR A 76 8.91 35.03 -19.61
C THR A 76 10.08 34.98 -18.62
N SER A 77 10.15 35.81 -17.57
CA SER A 77 11.21 35.67 -16.54
C SER A 77 10.78 35.98 -15.10
N ASN A 78 9.48 36.06 -14.83
CA ASN A 78 8.98 36.37 -13.49
C ASN A 78 8.86 35.09 -12.65
N PRO A 79 9.31 35.09 -11.38
CA PRO A 79 9.13 33.93 -10.51
C PRO A 79 7.64 33.63 -10.33
N LEU A 80 7.30 32.35 -10.32
CA LEU A 80 5.93 31.92 -10.03
C LEU A 80 5.73 31.81 -8.53
N GLY A 81 4.52 32.10 -8.09
CA GLY A 81 4.07 32.01 -6.73
C GLY A 81 2.85 31.09 -6.61
N VAL A 82 2.80 30.28 -5.56
CA VAL A 82 1.57 29.56 -5.19
C VAL A 82 1.13 30.03 -3.82
N LEU A 83 -0.08 30.56 -3.74
CA LEU A 83 -0.69 31.01 -2.51
C LEU A 83 -1.35 29.83 -1.80
N TYR A 84 -0.94 29.61 -0.56
CA TYR A 84 -1.55 28.68 0.39
C TYR A 84 -2.26 29.45 1.48
N ALA A 85 -3.34 28.89 2.02
CA ALA A 85 -3.96 29.35 3.25
C ALA A 85 -4.32 28.13 4.08
N ILE A 86 -3.74 28.00 5.27
CA ILE A 86 -3.87 26.78 6.08
C ILE A 86 -4.42 27.17 7.44
N GLU A 87 -5.54 26.57 7.82
CA GLU A 87 -6.14 26.79 9.14
C GLU A 87 -5.25 26.21 10.25
N GLY A 88 -4.88 27.04 11.24
CA GLY A 88 -4.03 26.63 12.36
C GLY A 88 -2.52 26.63 12.09
N PHE A 89 -2.10 27.12 10.93
CA PHE A 89 -0.70 27.24 10.49
C PHE A 89 0.21 27.93 11.51
N GLU A 90 -0.32 28.91 12.23
CA GLU A 90 0.39 29.77 13.17
C GLU A 90 0.96 28.99 14.37
N ARG A 91 0.43 27.79 14.65
CA ARG A 91 0.88 26.91 15.74
C ARG A 91 2.07 26.02 15.37
N HIS A 92 2.45 25.98 14.09
CA HIS A 92 3.42 25.01 13.56
C HIS A 92 4.63 25.67 12.87
N VAL A 93 4.75 26.99 12.94
CA VAL A 93 5.83 27.75 12.29
C VAL A 93 6.45 28.78 13.22
N ALA A 94 7.77 28.92 13.12
CA ALA A 94 8.54 29.95 13.79
C ALA A 94 8.79 31.13 12.83
N VAL A 95 8.57 32.35 13.33
CA VAL A 95 8.90 33.57 12.58
C VAL A 95 10.38 33.87 12.73
N LEU A 96 11.12 33.85 11.62
CA LEU A 96 12.54 34.22 11.58
C LEU A 96 12.72 35.73 11.44
N GLU A 97 11.88 36.37 10.63
CA GLU A 97 11.90 37.82 10.38
C GLU A 97 10.48 38.34 10.12
N GLY A 98 10.16 39.55 10.59
CA GLY A 98 8.84 40.17 10.36
C GLY A 98 7.73 39.65 11.27
N ARG A 99 6.54 39.40 10.71
CA ARG A 99 5.37 38.89 11.43
C ARG A 99 4.49 37.98 10.57
N LEU A 100 3.67 37.16 11.23
CA LEU A 100 2.64 36.34 10.58
C LEU A 100 1.56 37.21 9.90
N PRO A 101 0.94 36.71 8.82
CA PRO A 101 -0.05 37.45 8.07
C PRO A 101 -1.37 37.52 8.87
N ALA A 102 -2.09 38.63 8.75
CA ALA A 102 -3.39 38.82 9.38
C ALA A 102 -4.44 39.31 8.37
N PRO A 103 -5.74 39.07 8.61
CA PRO A 103 -6.81 39.65 7.82
C PRO A 103 -6.76 41.17 7.90
N SER A 104 -6.76 41.84 6.75
CA SER A 104 -6.60 43.30 6.64
C SER A 104 -7.77 43.98 5.92
N GLY A 105 -8.80 43.22 5.58
CA GLY A 105 -10.00 43.69 4.90
C GLY A 105 -9.92 43.55 3.38
N PRO A 106 -11.07 43.55 2.67
CA PRO A 106 -11.13 43.27 1.23
C PRO A 106 -10.40 44.33 0.39
N ASP A 107 -10.18 45.53 0.93
CA ASP A 107 -9.52 46.61 0.21
C ASP A 107 -8.00 46.66 0.36
N ALA A 108 -7.44 46.00 1.36
CA ALA A 108 -6.02 45.98 1.67
C ALA A 108 -5.24 45.01 0.75
N PRO A 109 -3.89 45.15 0.66
CA PRO A 109 -3.05 44.13 0.04
C PRO A 109 -3.04 42.86 0.90
N LEU A 110 -3.07 41.70 0.23
CA LEU A 110 -3.01 40.40 0.89
C LEU A 110 -1.67 40.22 1.61
N GLU A 111 -1.72 40.00 2.92
CA GLU A 111 -0.53 39.69 3.72
C GLU A 111 -0.12 38.24 3.51
N VAL A 112 1.15 38.00 3.17
CA VAL A 112 1.70 36.65 3.02
C VAL A 112 3.05 36.50 3.72
N VAL A 113 3.40 35.28 4.10
CA VAL A 113 4.73 34.88 4.56
C VAL A 113 5.35 33.84 3.64
N MET A 114 6.67 33.75 3.63
CA MET A 114 7.43 32.80 2.80
C MET A 114 8.54 32.14 3.61
N GLY A 115 8.96 30.94 3.21
CA GLY A 115 10.21 30.37 3.70
C GLY A 115 11.42 31.17 3.21
N ALA A 116 12.54 31.14 3.94
CA ALA A 116 13.72 31.95 3.62
C ALA A 116 14.23 31.74 2.18
N ARG A 117 14.22 30.48 1.71
CA ARG A 117 14.63 30.14 0.34
C ARG A 117 13.61 30.57 -0.70
N ALA A 118 12.31 30.40 -0.42
CA ALA A 118 11.24 30.85 -1.32
C ALA A 118 11.28 32.38 -1.53
N ALA A 119 11.48 33.14 -0.44
CA ALA A 119 11.65 34.60 -0.49
C ALA A 119 12.87 35.02 -1.32
N ALA A 120 14.01 34.33 -1.14
CA ALA A 120 15.23 34.59 -1.91
C ALA A 120 15.05 34.34 -3.41
N VAL A 121 14.39 33.23 -3.80
CA VAL A 121 14.08 32.90 -5.20
C VAL A 121 13.11 33.92 -5.81
N ALA A 122 12.08 34.32 -5.06
CA ALA A 122 11.14 35.35 -5.48
C ALA A 122 11.75 36.77 -5.50
N ARG A 123 12.97 36.95 -4.96
CA ARG A 123 13.66 38.24 -4.79
C ARG A 123 12.82 39.25 -3.98
N LEU A 124 12.20 38.78 -2.91
CA LEU A 124 11.33 39.56 -2.01
C LEU A 124 11.91 39.60 -0.59
N SER A 125 11.82 40.76 0.06
CA SER A 125 12.14 40.98 1.48
C SER A 125 10.88 41.35 2.28
N PRO A 126 10.82 41.08 3.59
CA PRO A 126 9.72 41.55 4.43
C PRO A 126 9.49 43.07 4.29
N GLY A 127 8.25 43.45 4.01
CA GLY A 127 7.83 44.82 3.71
C GLY A 127 7.65 45.12 2.22
N ASP A 128 8.11 44.25 1.32
CA ASP A 128 7.97 44.44 -0.11
C ASP A 128 6.52 44.26 -0.57
N HIS A 129 6.05 45.20 -1.39
CA HIS A 129 4.75 45.13 -2.07
C HIS A 129 4.92 44.61 -3.49
N PHE A 130 4.05 43.67 -3.87
CA PHE A 130 4.07 43.03 -5.19
C PHE A 130 2.66 42.68 -5.66
N LEU A 131 2.55 42.21 -6.90
CA LEU A 131 1.30 41.78 -7.51
C LEU A 131 1.37 40.29 -7.83
N LEU A 132 0.32 39.56 -7.45
CA LEU A 132 0.07 38.21 -7.93
C LEU A 132 -0.82 38.28 -9.16
N ILE A 133 -0.29 37.89 -10.31
CA ILE A 133 -0.93 38.11 -11.61
C ILE A 133 -1.30 36.78 -12.26
N GLU A 134 -2.54 36.71 -12.75
CA GLU A 134 -3.00 35.67 -13.68
C GLU A 134 -3.48 36.35 -14.96
N GLU A 135 -2.98 35.91 -16.11
CA GLU A 135 -3.44 36.41 -17.42
C GLU A 135 -4.23 35.30 -18.12
N ILE A 136 -5.47 35.60 -18.49
CA ILE A 136 -6.37 34.72 -19.23
C ILE A 136 -6.63 35.38 -20.58
N ASP A 137 -6.55 34.61 -21.66
CA ASP A 137 -6.86 35.10 -23.01
C ASP A 137 -8.06 34.37 -23.61
N ASN A 138 -8.60 34.92 -24.70
CA ASN A 138 -9.74 34.35 -25.41
C ASN A 138 -9.33 33.30 -26.46
N CYS A 139 -8.13 32.74 -26.37
CA CYS A 139 -7.70 31.67 -27.25
C CYS A 139 -8.22 30.33 -26.73
N ASP A 140 -9.47 29.99 -27.06
CA ASP A 140 -10.01 28.67 -26.79
C ASP A 140 -9.24 27.61 -27.59
N ARG A 141 -8.37 26.87 -26.89
CA ARG A 141 -7.67 25.71 -27.44
C ARG A 141 -8.63 24.52 -27.46
N ILE A 142 -9.55 24.51 -28.42
CA ILE A 142 -10.49 23.40 -28.64
C ILE A 142 -9.72 22.15 -29.11
N ILE A 143 -9.90 20.98 -28.49
CA ILE A 143 -9.34 19.73 -29.05
C ILE A 143 -10.10 19.42 -30.35
N PRO A 144 -9.46 19.48 -31.54
CA PRO A 144 -10.19 19.27 -32.78
C PRO A 144 -10.62 17.81 -32.89
N GLN A 145 -11.90 17.57 -33.20
CA GLN A 145 -12.39 16.25 -33.63
C GLN A 145 -11.98 16.03 -35.10
N GLY A 146 -10.68 15.92 -35.37
CA GLY A 146 -10.14 15.70 -36.71
C GLY A 146 -8.70 16.19 -36.89
N LEU A 147 -8.10 15.87 -38.04
CA LEU A 147 -6.72 16.22 -38.44
C LEU A 147 -6.53 17.68 -38.88
N GLN A 148 -7.51 18.55 -38.67
CA GLN A 148 -7.41 19.95 -39.11
C GLN A 148 -6.67 20.77 -38.05
N PRO A 149 -5.57 21.48 -38.42
CA PRO A 149 -4.89 22.39 -37.51
C PRO A 149 -5.86 23.44 -36.97
N GLN A 150 -5.74 23.78 -35.70
CA GLN A 150 -6.30 25.04 -35.23
C GLN A 150 -5.51 26.18 -35.86
N LEU A 151 -6.20 27.18 -36.41
CA LEU A 151 -5.51 28.41 -36.80
C LEU A 151 -4.86 29.04 -35.56
N PRO A 152 -3.71 29.75 -35.71
CA PRO A 152 -3.19 30.59 -34.64
C PRO A 152 -4.33 31.49 -34.17
N CYS A 153 -4.62 31.46 -32.87
CA CYS A 153 -5.68 32.31 -32.36
C CYS A 153 -5.26 33.77 -32.52
N ASP A 154 -6.09 34.58 -33.17
CA ASP A 154 -5.96 36.02 -33.05
C ASP A 154 -6.42 36.40 -31.64
N LEU A 155 -5.44 36.67 -30.78
CA LEU A 155 -5.63 37.04 -29.39
C LEU A 155 -6.33 38.41 -29.35
N GLN A 156 -7.67 38.40 -29.25
CA GLN A 156 -8.48 39.63 -29.32
C GLN A 156 -8.73 40.25 -27.95
N VAL A 157 -8.73 39.43 -26.89
CA VAL A 157 -9.00 39.87 -25.53
C VAL A 157 -8.03 39.19 -24.58
N ARG A 158 -7.39 39.99 -23.72
CA ARG A 158 -6.62 39.52 -22.56
C ARG A 158 -7.24 40.09 -21.30
N ALA A 159 -7.67 39.22 -20.40
CA ALA A 159 -8.06 39.56 -19.05
C ALA A 159 -6.86 39.38 -18.13
N ARG A 160 -6.47 40.44 -17.44
CA ARG A 160 -5.43 40.40 -16.40
C ARG A 160 -6.08 40.49 -15.04
N TYR A 161 -5.90 39.46 -14.25
CA TYR A 161 -6.24 39.39 -12.84
C TYR A 161 -4.99 39.74 -12.03
N SER A 162 -5.10 40.67 -11.07
CA SER A 162 -3.96 41.07 -10.24
C SER A 162 -4.38 41.28 -8.79
N VAL A 163 -3.80 40.52 -7.87
CA VAL A 163 -4.01 40.64 -6.43
C VAL A 163 -2.81 41.39 -5.82
N PRO A 164 -3.00 42.57 -5.23
CA PRO A 164 -1.96 43.23 -4.47
C PRO A 164 -1.61 42.40 -3.23
N ALA A 165 -0.31 42.17 -2.99
CA ALA A 165 0.19 41.42 -1.86
C ALA A 165 1.39 42.12 -1.20
N VAL A 166 1.63 41.79 0.07
CA VAL A 166 2.78 42.27 0.84
C VAL A 166 3.41 41.11 1.59
N LEU A 167 4.74 40.98 1.50
CA LEU A 167 5.49 39.98 2.26
C LEU A 167 5.64 40.49 3.70
N THR A 168 4.97 39.89 4.69
CA THR A 168 5.01 40.37 6.07
C THR A 168 6.12 39.74 6.91
N GLY A 169 6.65 38.60 6.50
CA GLY A 169 7.70 37.90 7.24
C GLY A 169 8.25 36.66 6.56
N ILE A 170 9.39 36.20 7.09
CA ILE A 170 10.06 34.96 6.73
C ILE A 170 9.86 33.95 7.87
N ILE A 171 9.50 32.72 7.51
CA ILE A 171 9.16 31.65 8.45
C ILE A 171 10.00 30.38 8.25
N ALA A 172 10.04 29.55 9.28
CA ALA A 172 10.53 28.18 9.23
C ALA A 172 9.53 27.23 9.92
N VAL A 173 9.50 25.96 9.48
CA VAL A 173 8.69 24.91 10.11
C VAL A 173 9.32 24.55 11.46
N GLU A 174 8.52 24.45 12.53
CA GLU A 174 9.03 24.07 13.86
C GLU A 174 9.22 22.55 14.00
N ASP A 175 8.21 21.78 13.60
CA ASP A 175 8.23 20.32 13.59
C ASP A 175 7.76 19.83 12.21
N GLU A 176 8.70 19.30 11.43
CA GLU A 176 8.45 18.75 10.10
C GLU A 176 7.62 17.47 10.14
N ASN A 177 7.60 16.77 11.27
CA ASN A 177 6.89 15.48 11.44
C ASN A 177 5.52 15.63 12.11
N ALA A 178 5.08 16.84 12.41
CA ALA A 178 3.77 17.05 13.01
C ALA A 178 2.64 16.53 12.09
N SER A 179 1.71 15.72 12.63
CA SER A 179 0.57 15.16 11.87
C SER A 179 -0.27 16.23 11.16
N PHE A 180 -0.22 17.47 11.64
CA PHE A 180 -0.80 18.66 11.02
C PHE A 180 -0.50 18.81 9.53
N TRP A 181 0.75 18.55 9.12
CA TRP A 181 1.16 18.76 7.73
C TRP A 181 0.51 17.75 6.77
N ALA A 182 -0.05 16.65 7.30
CA ALA A 182 -0.71 15.57 6.56
C ALA A 182 0.13 15.00 5.38
N ALA A 183 1.42 15.36 5.30
CA ALA A 183 2.49 15.00 4.35
C ALA A 183 3.69 15.98 4.55
N ILE A 184 4.56 16.09 3.53
CA ILE A 184 5.82 16.86 3.51
C ILE A 184 5.58 18.36 3.77
N SER A 185 6.03 18.84 4.93
CA SER A 185 5.99 20.24 5.37
C SER A 185 6.73 21.20 4.43
N ASP A 186 7.79 20.73 3.77
CA ASP A 186 8.60 21.52 2.84
C ASP A 186 7.80 22.12 1.68
N ARG A 187 6.70 21.49 1.27
CA ARG A 187 5.85 22.02 0.19
C ARG A 187 5.37 23.46 0.45
N TYR A 188 5.25 23.86 1.71
CA TYR A 188 4.71 25.16 2.11
C TYR A 188 5.79 26.24 2.30
N VAL A 189 7.07 25.86 2.35
CA VAL A 189 8.18 26.79 2.67
C VAL A 189 9.35 26.71 1.68
N MET A 190 9.49 25.62 0.92
CA MET A 190 10.55 25.41 -0.07
C MET A 190 10.04 25.61 -1.51
N PRO A 191 10.84 26.24 -2.39
CA PRO A 191 10.49 26.35 -3.79
C PRO A 191 10.49 24.97 -4.48
N SER A 192 9.52 24.73 -5.36
CA SER A 192 9.42 23.48 -6.12
C SER A 192 10.14 23.58 -7.47
N ALA A 193 10.46 22.41 -8.06
CA ALA A 193 11.25 22.27 -9.29
C ALA A 193 10.73 23.16 -10.44
N PRO A 194 11.64 23.69 -11.28
CA PRO A 194 11.28 24.62 -12.34
C PRO A 194 10.37 23.96 -13.38
N ILE A 195 9.36 24.70 -13.82
CA ILE A 195 8.51 24.31 -14.95
C ILE A 195 9.15 24.83 -16.22
N ALA A 196 9.16 24.01 -17.28
CA ALA A 196 9.59 24.44 -18.61
C ALA A 196 8.90 25.77 -18.98
N ASP A 197 9.69 26.74 -19.44
CA ASP A 197 9.27 28.11 -19.81
C ASP A 197 8.74 29.03 -18.69
N SER A 198 8.66 28.60 -17.41
CA SER A 198 8.05 29.41 -16.33
C SER A 198 8.87 29.57 -15.02
N GLY A 199 10.03 28.92 -14.90
CA GLY A 199 10.92 29.08 -13.73
C GLY A 199 10.47 28.36 -12.46
N LEU A 200 11.14 28.64 -11.33
CA LEU A 200 10.86 28.06 -10.01
C LEU A 200 9.55 28.61 -9.43
N VAL A 201 8.84 27.75 -8.71
CA VAL A 201 7.57 28.11 -8.05
C VAL A 201 7.80 28.27 -6.55
N SER A 202 7.57 29.47 -6.03
CA SER A 202 7.77 29.82 -4.63
C SER A 202 6.45 29.74 -3.84
N PRO A 203 6.35 28.90 -2.80
CA PRO A 203 5.17 28.87 -1.95
C PRO A 203 5.09 30.13 -1.09
N MET A 204 3.88 30.62 -0.88
CA MET A 204 3.58 31.71 0.04
C MET A 204 2.33 31.38 0.84
N VAL A 205 2.30 31.72 2.11
CA VAL A 205 1.19 31.39 3.01
C VAL A 205 0.49 32.66 3.47
N ALA A 206 -0.82 32.75 3.27
CA ALA A 206 -1.70 33.77 3.80
C ALA A 206 -2.57 33.23 4.93
N HIS A 207 -3.19 34.13 5.69
CA HIS A 207 -4.21 33.77 6.66
C HIS A 207 -5.48 33.25 5.96
N VAL A 208 -6.09 32.18 6.49
CA VAL A 208 -7.25 31.52 5.86
C VAL A 208 -8.43 32.48 5.68
N ASP A 209 -8.74 33.30 6.68
CA ASP A 209 -9.81 34.31 6.59
C ASP A 209 -9.52 35.42 5.58
N ALA A 210 -8.25 35.74 5.31
CA ALA A 210 -7.90 36.71 4.28
C ALA A 210 -8.17 36.16 2.87
N VAL A 211 -8.03 34.84 2.67
CA VAL A 211 -8.30 34.19 1.39
C VAL A 211 -9.78 33.84 1.21
N LEU A 212 -10.41 33.21 2.21
CA LEU A 212 -11.81 32.78 2.12
C LEU A 212 -12.82 33.89 2.46
N GLY A 213 -12.36 35.01 3.03
CA GLY A 213 -13.16 36.20 3.33
C GLY A 213 -12.79 37.38 2.44
N ASP A 214 -11.66 38.03 2.72
CA ASP A 214 -11.28 39.29 2.06
C ASP A 214 -11.11 39.15 0.54
N LEU A 215 -10.34 38.15 0.10
CA LEU A 215 -10.11 37.86 -1.32
C LEU A 215 -11.39 37.35 -2.01
N ALA A 216 -12.22 36.60 -1.30
CA ALA A 216 -13.49 36.06 -1.76
C ALA A 216 -14.49 37.14 -2.16
N VAL A 217 -14.56 38.21 -1.37
CA VAL A 217 -15.41 39.37 -1.67
C VAL A 217 -14.95 40.08 -2.94
N ARG A 218 -13.62 40.25 -3.10
CA ARG A 218 -13.05 40.97 -4.24
C ARG A 218 -13.07 40.15 -5.54
N TYR A 219 -12.86 38.84 -5.42
CA TYR A 219 -12.67 37.94 -6.55
C TYR A 219 -13.45 36.62 -6.40
N PRO A 220 -14.78 36.67 -6.36
CA PRO A 220 -15.62 35.50 -6.07
C PRO A 220 -15.51 34.38 -7.10
N GLY A 221 -15.11 34.71 -8.34
CA GLY A 221 -14.92 33.75 -9.43
C GLY A 221 -13.54 33.10 -9.50
N GLN A 222 -12.59 33.51 -8.65
CA GLN A 222 -11.25 32.94 -8.64
C GLN A 222 -11.32 31.46 -8.29
N LYS A 223 -10.66 30.61 -9.08
CA LYS A 223 -10.64 29.17 -8.83
C LYS A 223 -9.49 28.80 -7.91
N LEU A 224 -9.80 28.19 -6.77
CA LEU A 224 -8.81 27.60 -5.85
C LEU A 224 -9.10 26.11 -5.64
N THR A 225 -8.08 25.39 -5.24
CA THR A 225 -8.20 24.02 -4.75
C THR A 225 -8.42 24.09 -3.25
N LEU A 226 -9.52 23.47 -2.79
CA LEU A 226 -9.84 23.34 -1.37
C LEU A 226 -9.53 21.91 -0.94
N ARG A 227 -8.87 21.77 0.20
CA ARG A 227 -8.59 20.50 0.84
C ARG A 227 -8.97 20.57 2.30
N TRP A 228 -9.47 19.46 2.83
CA TRP A 228 -9.71 19.25 4.25
C TRP A 228 -8.79 18.13 4.71
N ASN A 229 -7.98 18.42 5.73
CA ASN A 229 -7.22 17.42 6.44
C ASN A 229 -7.99 17.08 7.72
N VAL A 230 -8.41 15.83 7.85
CA VAL A 230 -9.11 15.31 9.03
C VAL A 230 -8.14 14.38 9.76
N LEU A 231 -7.76 14.73 10.98
CA LEU A 231 -6.97 13.87 11.86
C LEU A 231 -7.91 12.86 12.51
N ALA A 232 -7.63 11.57 12.34
CA ALA A 232 -8.46 10.50 12.88
C ALA A 232 -8.11 10.21 14.35
N ASP A 233 -9.13 10.16 15.20
CA ASP A 233 -9.03 9.73 16.59
C ASP A 233 -8.93 8.20 16.65
N ILE A 234 -7.69 7.72 16.80
CA ILE A 234 -7.37 6.29 16.88
C ILE A 234 -8.06 5.65 18.11
N ASP A 235 -8.36 6.41 19.15
CA ASP A 235 -8.93 5.85 20.36
C ASP A 235 -10.40 5.42 20.20
N GLN A 236 -11.09 5.95 19.18
CA GLN A 236 -12.43 5.54 18.75
C GLN A 236 -12.43 4.29 17.87
N LEU A 237 -11.27 3.89 17.33
CA LEU A 237 -11.16 2.74 16.44
C LEU A 237 -10.95 1.44 17.23
N ASP A 238 -11.72 0.41 16.85
CA ASP A 238 -11.69 -0.92 17.46
C ASP A 238 -11.96 -2.04 16.44
N GLN A 239 -11.88 -3.31 16.87
CA GLN A 239 -12.12 -4.46 16.00
C GLN A 239 -13.58 -4.52 15.47
N GLY A 240 -14.53 -3.91 16.16
CA GLY A 240 -15.95 -3.90 15.79
C GLY A 240 -16.30 -2.84 14.74
N ASN A 241 -15.52 -1.76 14.66
CA ASN A 241 -15.85 -0.60 13.82
C ASN A 241 -14.81 -0.25 12.74
N PHE A 242 -13.64 -0.89 12.71
CA PHE A 242 -12.59 -0.55 11.72
C PHE A 242 -13.06 -0.73 10.27
N GLU A 243 -13.89 -1.73 9.99
CA GLU A 243 -14.50 -1.96 8.66
C GLU A 243 -15.36 -0.76 8.25
N ARG A 244 -16.18 -0.26 9.18
CA ARG A 244 -16.98 0.94 8.97
C ARG A 244 -16.10 2.15 8.72
N ALA A 245 -15.02 2.35 9.49
CA ALA A 245 -14.10 3.47 9.27
C ALA A 245 -13.44 3.41 7.88
N ARG A 246 -13.03 2.21 7.44
CA ARG A 246 -12.50 2.00 6.09
C ARG A 246 -13.55 2.32 5.02
N GLU A 247 -14.76 1.79 5.16
CA GLU A 247 -15.86 2.02 4.23
C GLU A 247 -16.27 3.50 4.18
N ASP A 248 -16.37 4.18 5.31
CA ASP A 248 -16.72 5.61 5.38
C ASP A 248 -15.68 6.47 4.62
N ILE A 249 -14.39 6.15 4.68
CA ILE A 249 -13.34 6.84 3.90
C ILE A 249 -13.46 6.54 2.39
N LEU A 250 -13.69 5.27 2.02
CA LEU A 250 -13.83 4.86 0.62
C LEU A 250 -15.10 5.43 -0.02
N GLU A 251 -16.22 5.42 0.70
CA GLU A 251 -17.48 5.99 0.26
C GLU A 251 -17.41 7.52 0.20
N LEU A 252 -16.70 8.18 1.13
CA LEU A 252 -16.44 9.62 1.02
C LEU A 252 -15.72 9.94 -0.31
N ASN A 253 -14.72 9.14 -0.69
CA ASN A 253 -14.05 9.34 -1.98
C ASN A 253 -15.03 9.21 -3.16
N GLN A 254 -15.95 8.24 -3.13
CA GLN A 254 -16.96 8.07 -4.17
C GLN A 254 -17.96 9.24 -4.19
N ASP A 255 -18.39 9.71 -3.02
CA ASP A 255 -19.30 10.85 -2.87
C ASP A 255 -18.66 12.14 -3.43
N LEU A 256 -17.37 12.37 -3.17
CA LEU A 256 -16.65 13.56 -3.62
C LEU A 256 -16.31 13.54 -5.12
N ARG A 257 -16.19 12.36 -5.74
CA ARG A 257 -15.94 12.26 -7.20
C ARG A 257 -17.01 12.94 -8.05
N ILE A 258 -18.25 13.04 -7.56
CA ILE A 258 -19.35 13.75 -8.22
C ILE A 258 -19.04 15.26 -8.36
N TYR A 259 -18.20 15.80 -7.46
CA TYR A 259 -17.80 17.21 -7.43
C TYR A 259 -16.38 17.45 -7.98
N ASN A 260 -15.84 16.51 -8.77
CA ASN A 260 -14.41 16.49 -9.16
C ASN A 260 -13.48 16.56 -7.93
N GLY A 261 -13.90 15.95 -6.83
CA GLY A 261 -13.13 15.83 -5.61
C GLY A 261 -12.57 14.43 -5.41
N TYR A 262 -11.79 14.29 -4.34
CA TYR A 262 -11.18 13.05 -3.91
C TYR A 262 -11.15 12.98 -2.38
N ALA A 263 -11.11 11.76 -1.83
CA ALA A 263 -10.70 11.49 -0.46
C ALA A 263 -9.68 10.35 -0.44
N THR A 264 -8.57 10.55 0.25
CA THR A 264 -7.48 9.58 0.36
C THR A 264 -6.89 9.58 1.76
N SER A 265 -6.43 8.42 2.22
CA SER A 265 -5.74 8.26 3.49
C SER A 265 -4.85 7.03 3.43
N GLN A 266 -3.71 7.05 4.12
CA GLN A 266 -2.93 5.83 4.36
C GLN A 266 -3.60 4.91 5.41
N LEU A 267 -4.54 5.47 6.19
CA LEU A 267 -5.33 4.71 7.16
C LEU A 267 -6.12 3.60 6.47
N THR A 268 -6.70 3.83 5.29
CA THR A 268 -7.46 2.77 4.59
C THR A 268 -6.59 1.55 4.27
N VAL A 269 -5.34 1.76 3.85
CA VAL A 269 -4.38 0.67 3.59
C VAL A 269 -4.04 -0.09 4.89
N THR A 270 -3.83 0.65 5.98
CA THR A 270 -3.51 0.09 7.30
C THR A 270 -4.70 -0.71 7.86
N LEU A 271 -5.91 -0.16 7.77
CA LEU A 271 -7.15 -0.83 8.20
C LEU A 271 -7.45 -2.07 7.35
N ASP A 272 -7.20 -2.02 6.05
CA ASP A 272 -7.36 -3.16 5.15
C ASP A 272 -6.32 -4.26 5.44
N ALA A 273 -5.07 -3.89 5.69
CA ALA A 273 -4.03 -4.82 6.14
C ALA A 273 -4.38 -5.47 7.49
N PHE A 274 -4.88 -4.68 8.44
CA PHE A 274 -5.39 -5.19 9.72
C PHE A 274 -6.56 -6.15 9.51
N GLY A 275 -7.54 -5.81 8.67
CA GLY A 275 -8.68 -6.68 8.36
C GLY A 275 -8.24 -8.03 7.80
N ARG A 276 -7.36 -8.02 6.79
CA ARG A 276 -6.77 -9.25 6.23
C ARG A 276 -6.02 -10.08 7.27
N SER A 277 -5.25 -9.42 8.14
CA SER A 277 -4.51 -10.09 9.22
C SER A 277 -5.46 -10.68 10.27
N ALA A 278 -6.47 -9.93 10.69
CA ALA A 278 -7.47 -10.35 11.65
C ALA A 278 -8.29 -11.54 11.13
N ASP A 279 -8.69 -11.53 9.85
CA ASP A 279 -9.41 -12.64 9.25
C ASP A 279 -8.54 -13.89 9.10
N PHE A 280 -7.26 -13.73 8.73
CA PHE A 280 -6.29 -14.82 8.70
C PHE A 280 -6.07 -15.44 10.09
N GLN A 281 -6.09 -14.64 11.16
CA GLN A 281 -5.96 -15.12 12.54
C GLN A 281 -7.26 -15.73 13.10
N ARG A 282 -8.43 -15.24 12.68
CA ARG A 282 -9.74 -15.73 13.17
C ARG A 282 -9.96 -17.19 12.85
N ALA A 283 -9.62 -17.63 11.63
CA ALA A 283 -9.87 -18.99 11.19
C ALA A 283 -9.12 -20.06 12.00
N PRO A 284 -7.80 -19.98 12.23
CA PRO A 284 -7.10 -20.96 13.04
C PRO A 284 -7.47 -20.90 14.52
N LEU A 285 -7.76 -19.71 15.06
CA LEU A 285 -8.28 -19.58 16.42
C LEU A 285 -9.66 -20.26 16.55
N THR A 286 -10.49 -20.18 15.51
CA THR A 286 -11.79 -20.86 15.44
C THR A 286 -11.60 -22.38 15.34
N ILE A 287 -10.63 -22.86 14.57
CA ILE A 287 -10.25 -24.28 14.52
C ILE A 287 -9.86 -24.76 15.93
N LEU A 288 -8.94 -24.05 16.59
CA LEU A 288 -8.48 -24.39 17.93
C LEU A 288 -9.64 -24.36 18.94
N LEU A 289 -10.51 -23.36 18.86
CA LEU A 289 -11.69 -23.24 19.72
C LEU A 289 -12.66 -24.41 19.52
N ILE A 290 -12.99 -24.75 18.27
CA ILE A 290 -13.85 -25.88 17.94
C ILE A 290 -13.23 -27.19 18.45
N GLN A 291 -11.92 -27.37 18.30
CA GLN A 291 -11.21 -28.55 18.77
C GLN A 291 -11.26 -28.66 20.29
N ILE A 292 -10.91 -27.60 21.02
CA ILE A 292 -10.97 -27.57 22.49
C ILE A 292 -12.42 -27.82 22.97
N ALA A 293 -13.42 -27.19 22.33
CA ALA A 293 -14.82 -27.39 22.66
C ALA A 293 -15.29 -28.83 22.40
N ALA A 294 -14.92 -29.42 21.26
CA ALA A 294 -15.23 -30.81 20.94
C ALA A 294 -14.65 -31.78 21.97
N ILE A 295 -13.45 -31.48 22.48
CA ILE A 295 -12.76 -32.28 23.50
C ILE A 295 -13.41 -32.14 24.86
N ALA A 296 -13.78 -30.93 25.26
CA ALA A 296 -14.54 -30.68 26.47
C ALA A 296 -15.89 -31.41 26.42
N LEU A 297 -16.60 -31.35 25.29
CA LEU A 297 -17.86 -32.07 25.09
C LEU A 297 -17.68 -33.59 25.10
N PHE A 298 -16.61 -34.10 24.49
CA PHE A 298 -16.27 -35.51 24.53
C PHE A 298 -15.97 -35.98 25.95
N TYR A 299 -15.23 -35.18 26.74
CA TYR A 299 -14.95 -35.44 28.15
C TYR A 299 -16.24 -35.47 28.99
N VAL A 300 -17.12 -34.48 28.80
CA VAL A 300 -18.44 -34.44 29.45
C VAL A 300 -19.25 -35.68 29.09
N ALA A 301 -19.29 -36.08 27.81
CA ALA A 301 -19.99 -37.28 27.38
C ALA A 301 -19.41 -38.56 28.03
N LEU A 302 -18.09 -38.66 28.12
CA LEU A 302 -17.40 -39.80 28.71
C LEU A 302 -17.67 -39.91 30.22
N ILE A 303 -17.58 -38.80 30.97
CA ILE A 303 -17.97 -38.78 32.39
C ILE A 303 -19.44 -39.12 32.54
N SER A 304 -20.30 -38.56 31.69
CA SER A 304 -21.74 -38.81 31.74
C SER A 304 -22.05 -40.30 31.58
N VAL A 305 -21.39 -40.97 30.64
CA VAL A 305 -21.51 -42.44 30.48
C VAL A 305 -21.03 -43.16 31.74
N ALA A 306 -19.88 -42.79 32.30
CA ALA A 306 -19.34 -43.42 33.50
C ALA A 306 -20.24 -43.22 34.75
N VAL A 307 -20.85 -42.04 34.91
CA VAL A 307 -21.80 -41.72 35.98
C VAL A 307 -23.08 -42.53 35.81
N VAL A 308 -23.67 -42.54 34.61
CA VAL A 308 -24.88 -43.30 34.30
C VAL A 308 -24.66 -44.81 34.49
N GLU A 309 -23.49 -45.33 34.12
CA GLU A 309 -23.13 -46.73 34.36
C GLU A 309 -23.03 -47.06 35.85
N ARG A 310 -22.42 -46.19 36.66
CA ARG A 310 -22.38 -46.32 38.14
C ARG A 310 -23.77 -46.27 38.77
N GLN A 311 -24.65 -45.42 38.23
CA GLN A 311 -26.02 -45.25 38.72
C GLN A 311 -27.00 -46.28 38.11
N GLY A 312 -26.53 -47.20 37.26
CA GLY A 312 -27.37 -48.16 36.55
C GLY A 312 -28.25 -49.03 37.45
N GLU A 313 -27.78 -49.40 38.64
CA GLU A 313 -28.58 -50.15 39.63
C GLU A 313 -29.73 -49.31 40.18
N GLN A 314 -29.51 -48.03 40.43
CA GLN A 314 -30.52 -47.08 40.91
C GLN A 314 -31.57 -46.81 39.82
N ILE A 315 -31.14 -46.63 38.57
CA ILE A 315 -32.02 -46.49 37.41
C ILE A 315 -32.90 -47.75 37.24
N ALA A 316 -32.32 -48.94 37.42
CA ALA A 316 -33.05 -50.20 37.34
C ALA A 316 -34.09 -50.34 38.46
N LEU A 317 -33.78 -49.87 39.68
CA LEU A 317 -34.73 -49.83 40.80
C LEU A 317 -35.88 -48.84 40.54
N LEU A 318 -35.60 -47.63 40.03
CA LEU A 318 -36.61 -46.64 39.66
C LEU A 318 -37.55 -47.16 38.56
N ARG A 319 -36.98 -47.78 37.52
CA ARG A 319 -37.72 -48.49 36.46
C ARG A 319 -38.56 -49.65 37.03
N GLY A 320 -38.03 -50.38 38.01
CA GLY A 320 -38.73 -51.47 38.70
C GLY A 320 -39.90 -51.02 39.56
N ARG A 321 -39.89 -49.77 40.03
CA ARG A 321 -40.98 -49.11 40.77
C ARG A 321 -42.01 -48.42 39.87
N GLY A 322 -41.91 -48.59 38.54
CA GLY A 322 -42.90 -48.07 37.58
C GLY A 322 -42.56 -46.71 36.95
N SER A 323 -41.39 -46.14 37.20
CA SER A 323 -41.00 -44.88 36.57
C SER A 323 -40.82 -45.02 35.05
N SER A 324 -41.34 -44.04 34.30
CA SER A 324 -41.22 -44.00 32.84
C SER A 324 -39.82 -43.55 32.40
N THR A 325 -39.42 -43.88 31.16
CA THR A 325 -38.13 -43.44 30.61
C THR A 325 -38.02 -41.92 30.52
N ALA A 326 -39.14 -41.23 30.27
CA ALA A 326 -39.19 -39.77 30.23
C ALA A 326 -38.96 -39.15 31.62
N GLN A 327 -39.46 -39.77 32.70
CA GLN A 327 -39.21 -39.31 34.07
C GLN A 327 -37.75 -39.47 34.47
N VAL A 328 -37.11 -40.58 34.10
CA VAL A 328 -35.67 -40.79 34.37
C VAL A 328 -34.83 -39.78 33.60
N VAL A 329 -35.08 -39.58 32.31
CA VAL A 329 -34.34 -38.58 31.50
C VAL A 329 -34.61 -37.16 31.97
N GLY A 330 -35.85 -36.85 32.35
CA GLY A 330 -36.23 -35.55 32.89
C GLY A 330 -35.47 -35.20 34.16
N LEU A 331 -35.18 -36.19 35.01
CA LEU A 331 -34.35 -35.97 36.21
C LEU A 331 -32.92 -35.52 35.85
N TYR A 332 -32.27 -36.20 34.91
CA TYR A 332 -30.94 -35.81 34.43
C TYR A 332 -30.95 -34.47 33.68
N ALA A 333 -32.02 -34.17 32.94
CA ALA A 333 -32.18 -32.88 32.29
C ALA A 333 -32.30 -31.74 33.32
N LEU A 334 -33.01 -31.98 34.42
CA LEU A 334 -33.16 -31.01 35.52
C LEU A 334 -31.84 -30.82 36.27
N GLU A 335 -31.09 -31.90 36.52
CA GLU A 335 -29.72 -31.83 37.07
C GLU A 335 -28.79 -31.03 36.14
N GLY A 336 -28.84 -31.30 34.83
CA GLY A 336 -28.10 -30.56 33.83
C GLY A 336 -28.47 -29.07 33.75
N LEU A 337 -29.76 -28.73 33.87
CA LEU A 337 -30.22 -27.34 33.93
C LEU A 337 -29.78 -26.64 35.23
N ALA A 338 -29.83 -27.35 36.36
CA ALA A 338 -29.38 -26.81 37.65
C ALA A 338 -27.88 -26.46 37.64
N LEU A 339 -27.07 -27.20 36.88
CA LEU A 339 -25.66 -26.88 36.64
C LEU A 339 -25.46 -25.85 35.52
N GLY A 340 -26.25 -25.92 34.45
CA GLY A 340 -26.11 -25.10 33.26
C GLY A 340 -26.52 -23.64 33.46
N LEU A 341 -27.63 -23.36 34.17
CA LEU A 341 -28.11 -21.98 34.36
C LEU A 341 -27.10 -21.08 35.09
N PRO A 342 -26.52 -21.50 36.24
CA PRO A 342 -25.44 -20.73 36.87
C PRO A 342 -24.21 -20.59 35.95
N ALA A 343 -23.86 -21.65 35.20
CA ALA A 343 -22.71 -21.61 34.30
C ALA A 343 -22.89 -20.59 33.17
N ILE A 344 -24.08 -20.47 32.57
CA ILE A 344 -24.38 -19.48 31.52
C ILE A 344 -24.17 -18.05 32.03
N LEU A 345 -24.58 -17.77 33.27
CA LEU A 345 -24.45 -16.45 33.87
C LEU A 345 -23.01 -16.14 34.28
N VAL A 346 -22.28 -17.12 34.83
CA VAL A 346 -20.97 -16.89 35.44
C VAL A 346 -19.82 -17.03 34.43
N ALA A 347 -19.94 -17.90 33.42
CA ALA A 347 -18.85 -18.22 32.50
C ALA A 347 -18.31 -16.99 31.73
N PRO A 348 -19.14 -16.06 31.19
CA PRO A 348 -18.63 -14.86 30.54
C PRO A 348 -17.79 -13.97 31.46
N PHE A 349 -18.14 -13.86 32.75
CA PHE A 349 -17.36 -13.06 33.72
C PHE A 349 -16.03 -13.73 34.08
N ILE A 350 -16.02 -15.05 34.24
CA ILE A 350 -14.78 -15.80 34.44
C ILE A 350 -13.88 -15.64 33.22
N ALA A 351 -14.42 -15.80 32.01
CA ALA A 351 -13.68 -15.62 30.77
C ALA A 351 -13.09 -14.21 30.65
N ALA A 352 -13.87 -13.17 31.00
CA ALA A 352 -13.39 -11.80 31.01
C ALA A 352 -12.23 -11.60 32.01
N GLY A 353 -12.36 -12.11 33.23
CA GLY A 353 -11.31 -12.01 34.26
C GLY A 353 -10.02 -12.75 33.88
N VAL A 354 -10.14 -13.96 33.34
CA VAL A 354 -8.98 -14.74 32.86
C VAL A 354 -8.31 -14.03 31.68
N THR A 355 -9.09 -13.48 30.75
CA THR A 355 -8.54 -12.72 29.61
C THR A 355 -7.83 -11.45 30.07
N ALA A 356 -8.40 -10.72 31.03
CA ALA A 356 -7.75 -9.54 31.60
C ALA A 356 -6.40 -9.88 32.25
N LEU A 357 -6.32 -11.01 32.97
CA LEU A 357 -5.10 -11.52 33.60
C LEU A 357 -3.99 -11.88 32.61
N LEU A 358 -4.33 -12.22 31.35
CA LEU A 358 -3.31 -12.49 30.32
C LEU A 358 -2.44 -11.26 30.03
N GLY A 359 -2.94 -10.04 30.29
CA GLY A 359 -2.17 -8.81 30.17
C GLY A 359 -0.90 -8.76 31.03
N PHE A 360 -0.81 -9.57 32.09
CA PHE A 360 0.39 -9.68 32.93
C PHE A 360 1.43 -10.68 32.40
N THR A 361 1.11 -11.44 31.35
CA THR A 361 2.05 -12.42 30.80
C THR A 361 3.07 -11.75 29.88
N PRO A 362 4.31 -12.28 29.77
CA PRO A 362 5.35 -11.70 28.90
C PRO A 362 4.91 -11.53 27.45
N VAL A 363 4.02 -12.40 26.96
CA VAL A 363 3.52 -12.40 25.58
C VAL A 363 2.73 -11.13 25.23
N PHE A 364 2.05 -10.52 26.21
CA PHE A 364 1.22 -9.33 25.98
C PHE A 364 1.84 -8.05 26.54
N ASN A 365 3.04 -8.13 27.11
CA ASN A 365 3.67 -7.02 27.82
C ASN A 365 3.90 -5.79 26.92
N ASP A 366 4.25 -6.02 25.65
CA ASP A 366 4.49 -4.95 24.68
C ASP A 366 3.20 -4.20 24.29
N ILE A 367 2.04 -4.87 24.39
CA ILE A 367 0.73 -4.31 24.07
C ILE A 367 0.06 -3.72 25.32
N SER A 368 0.20 -4.37 26.47
CA SER A 368 -0.50 -4.01 27.72
C SER A 368 0.29 -3.07 28.63
N GLY A 369 1.61 -2.95 28.43
CA GLY A 369 2.49 -2.23 29.36
C GLY A 369 2.47 -2.82 30.78
N GLY A 370 2.18 -4.12 30.91
CA GLY A 370 2.05 -4.81 32.20
C GLY A 370 0.74 -4.54 32.95
N GLN A 371 -0.27 -3.96 32.28
CA GLN A 371 -1.63 -3.76 32.81
C GLN A 371 -2.57 -4.90 32.40
N PRO A 372 -3.73 -5.08 33.07
CA PRO A 372 -4.74 -6.02 32.59
C PRO A 372 -5.26 -5.60 31.21
N LEU A 373 -5.51 -6.57 30.33
CA LEU A 373 -6.04 -6.30 28.99
C LEU A 373 -7.43 -5.65 29.06
N PRO A 374 -7.76 -4.69 28.18
CA PRO A 374 -9.09 -4.11 28.09
C PRO A 374 -10.09 -5.15 27.56
N VAL A 375 -10.98 -5.62 28.43
CA VAL A 375 -12.03 -6.58 28.07
C VAL A 375 -13.39 -5.91 28.07
N SER A 376 -14.07 -5.96 26.94
CA SER A 376 -15.48 -5.58 26.81
C SER A 376 -16.39 -6.81 26.95
N PHE A 377 -17.61 -6.57 27.44
CA PHE A 377 -18.64 -7.62 27.50
C PHE A 377 -19.37 -7.69 26.18
N ASP A 378 -19.00 -8.67 25.34
CA ASP A 378 -19.73 -8.96 24.11
C ASP A 378 -21.06 -9.69 24.45
N PRO A 379 -22.23 -9.15 24.05
CA PRO A 379 -23.51 -9.82 24.22
C PRO A 379 -23.57 -11.23 23.61
N LEU A 380 -22.76 -11.52 22.57
CA LEU A 380 -22.67 -12.84 21.95
C LEU A 380 -22.07 -13.93 22.86
N ALA A 381 -21.38 -13.56 23.94
CA ALA A 381 -20.83 -14.52 24.89
C ALA A 381 -21.92 -15.33 25.61
N PHE A 382 -23.07 -14.72 25.92
CA PHE A 382 -24.18 -15.38 26.61
C PHE A 382 -24.88 -16.47 25.77
N PRO A 383 -25.28 -16.24 24.50
CA PRO A 383 -25.84 -17.30 23.66
C PRO A 383 -24.83 -18.42 23.37
N LEU A 384 -23.53 -18.11 23.26
CA LEU A 384 -22.48 -19.14 23.14
C LEU A 384 -22.36 -20.00 24.42
N ALA A 385 -22.40 -19.38 25.60
CA ALA A 385 -22.45 -20.11 26.87
C ALA A 385 -23.72 -20.97 26.99
N ALA A 386 -24.86 -20.45 26.54
CA ALA A 386 -26.12 -21.20 26.50
C ALA A 386 -26.05 -22.40 25.54
N LEU A 387 -25.42 -22.25 24.38
CA LEU A 387 -25.16 -23.35 23.45
C LEU A 387 -24.28 -24.43 24.08
N GLY A 388 -23.19 -24.04 24.75
CA GLY A 388 -22.32 -24.98 25.45
C GLY A 388 -23.03 -25.74 26.57
N ALA A 389 -23.87 -25.06 27.35
CA ALA A 389 -24.71 -25.68 28.37
C ALA A 389 -25.74 -26.66 27.75
N ALA A 390 -26.40 -26.27 26.65
CA ALA A 390 -27.35 -27.12 25.94
C ALA A 390 -26.68 -28.40 25.41
N LEU A 391 -25.52 -28.28 24.76
CA LEU A 391 -24.74 -29.43 24.27
C LEU A 391 -24.30 -30.35 25.41
N SER A 392 -23.92 -29.79 26.55
CA SER A 392 -23.55 -30.57 27.76
C SER A 392 -24.75 -31.33 28.34
N ILE A 393 -25.93 -30.71 28.38
CA ILE A 393 -27.18 -31.36 28.81
C ILE A 393 -27.55 -32.50 27.86
N VAL A 394 -27.37 -32.32 26.55
CA VAL A 394 -27.57 -33.39 25.56
C VAL A 394 -26.58 -34.54 25.81
N ALA A 395 -25.30 -34.24 26.05
CA ALA A 395 -24.28 -35.23 26.36
C ALA A 395 -24.56 -36.03 27.66
N LEU A 396 -25.17 -35.40 28.66
CA LEU A 396 -25.63 -36.03 29.92
C LEU A 396 -26.86 -36.91 29.71
N THR A 397 -27.86 -36.41 28.99
CA THR A 397 -29.17 -37.08 28.85
C THR A 397 -29.17 -38.21 27.84
N ALA A 398 -28.34 -38.15 26.79
CA ALA A 398 -28.23 -39.19 25.76
C ALA A 398 -27.90 -40.60 26.32
N PRO A 399 -26.83 -40.80 27.12
CA PRO A 399 -26.55 -42.10 27.71
C PRO A 399 -27.61 -42.55 28.72
N ALA A 400 -28.19 -41.63 29.50
CA ALA A 400 -29.29 -41.92 30.41
C ALA A 400 -30.53 -42.46 29.67
N PHE A 401 -30.89 -41.89 28.53
CA PHE A 401 -31.98 -42.38 27.68
C PHE A 401 -31.72 -43.78 27.14
N LEU A 402 -30.51 -44.04 26.64
CA LEU A 402 -30.10 -45.35 26.13
C LEU A 402 -30.15 -46.44 27.20
N VAL A 403 -29.74 -46.12 28.44
CA VAL A 403 -29.78 -47.06 29.58
C VAL A 403 -31.21 -47.26 30.09
N ALA A 404 -32.00 -46.19 30.24
CA ALA A 404 -33.38 -46.26 30.71
C ALA A 404 -34.28 -47.14 29.80
N ARG A 405 -34.06 -47.11 28.48
CA ARG A 405 -34.77 -47.95 27.49
C ARG A 405 -34.54 -49.45 27.66
N ARG A 406 -33.39 -49.89 28.21
CA ARG A 406 -33.06 -51.33 28.33
C ARG A 406 -33.91 -52.08 29.37
N GLY A 407 -34.46 -51.36 30.35
CA GLY A 407 -35.27 -51.95 31.43
C GLY A 407 -34.52 -52.93 32.36
N PRO A 408 -35.17 -53.41 33.43
CA PRO A 408 -34.49 -54.21 34.47
C PRO A 408 -33.94 -55.54 33.96
N GLN A 409 -34.66 -56.20 33.04
CA GLN A 409 -34.22 -57.47 32.45
C GLN A 409 -33.12 -57.28 31.39
N GLY A 410 -33.14 -56.17 30.64
CA GLY A 410 -32.08 -55.83 29.69
C GLY A 410 -30.78 -55.46 30.38
N GLN A 411 -30.83 -54.81 31.54
CA GLN A 411 -29.65 -54.47 32.34
C GLN A 411 -28.94 -55.73 32.88
N ARG A 412 -29.71 -56.71 33.40
CA ARG A 412 -29.15 -58.01 33.83
C ARG A 412 -28.53 -58.79 32.67
N ARG A 413 -29.13 -58.74 31.47
CA ARG A 413 -28.54 -59.33 30.25
C ARG A 413 -27.26 -58.63 29.82
N ALA A 414 -27.19 -57.31 29.91
CA ALA A 414 -26.00 -56.53 29.57
C ALA A 414 -24.81 -56.83 30.50
N LEU A 415 -25.08 -57.05 31.79
CA LEU A 415 -24.07 -57.48 32.77
C LEU A 415 -23.58 -58.92 32.55
N ALA A 416 -24.45 -59.82 32.07
CA ALA A 416 -24.12 -61.21 31.80
C ALA A 416 -23.43 -61.45 30.43
N ARG A 417 -23.73 -60.59 29.43
CA ARG A 417 -23.10 -60.60 28.10
C ARG A 417 -22.82 -59.15 27.66
N PRO A 418 -21.61 -58.63 27.89
CA PRO A 418 -21.24 -57.31 27.37
C PRO A 418 -21.32 -57.35 25.83
N THR A 419 -22.16 -56.49 25.26
CA THR A 419 -22.30 -56.32 23.81
C THR A 419 -21.42 -55.16 23.35
N ALA A 420 -20.92 -55.22 22.10
CA ALA A 420 -20.16 -54.12 21.52
C ALA A 420 -20.99 -52.83 21.49
N GLY A 421 -20.32 -51.67 21.62
CA GLY A 421 -20.98 -50.36 21.59
C GLY A 421 -21.78 -50.14 20.31
N LEU A 422 -22.83 -49.31 20.37
CA LEU A 422 -23.72 -49.01 19.22
C LEU A 422 -22.95 -48.53 17.98
N ILE A 423 -21.93 -47.68 18.17
CA ILE A 423 -21.09 -47.14 17.09
C ILE A 423 -20.34 -48.25 16.35
N GLN A 424 -19.70 -49.16 17.09
CA GLN A 424 -18.96 -50.30 16.53
C GLN A 424 -19.88 -51.35 15.90
N ARG A 425 -21.12 -51.48 16.41
CA ARG A 425 -22.11 -52.43 15.91
C ARG A 425 -22.66 -52.04 14.54
N TYR A 426 -22.86 -50.75 14.29
CA TYR A 426 -23.38 -50.21 13.03
C TYR A 426 -22.28 -49.72 12.08
N TYR A 427 -21.01 -49.98 12.37
CA TYR A 427 -19.86 -49.52 11.57
C TYR A 427 -19.83 -48.00 11.35
N LEU A 428 -20.40 -47.22 12.28
CA LEU A 428 -20.37 -45.76 12.23
C LEU A 428 -18.95 -45.21 12.42
N ASP A 429 -18.08 -45.99 13.08
CA ASP A 429 -16.64 -45.74 13.17
C ASP A 429 -15.98 -45.74 11.78
N VAL A 430 -16.35 -46.70 10.91
CA VAL A 430 -15.81 -46.78 9.53
C VAL A 430 -16.29 -45.63 8.66
N VAL A 431 -17.57 -45.26 8.77
CA VAL A 431 -18.13 -44.11 8.05
C VAL A 431 -17.41 -42.82 8.46
N LEU A 432 -17.19 -42.62 9.76
CA LEU A 432 -16.47 -41.46 10.28
C LEU A 432 -15.02 -41.40 9.77
N VAL A 433 -14.33 -42.55 9.68
CA VAL A 433 -13.00 -42.64 9.06
C VAL A 433 -13.05 -42.28 7.58
N GLY A 434 -14.09 -42.71 6.85
CA GLY A 434 -14.29 -42.33 5.45
C GLY A 434 -14.40 -40.81 5.27
N PHE A 435 -15.20 -40.15 6.10
CA PHE A 435 -15.30 -38.68 6.11
C PHE A 435 -13.97 -37.99 6.47
N ALA A 436 -13.23 -38.52 7.45
CA ALA A 436 -11.93 -37.96 7.82
C ALA A 436 -10.90 -38.09 6.69
N LEU A 437 -10.88 -39.22 5.97
CA LEU A 437 -10.01 -39.43 4.81
C LEU A 437 -10.39 -38.54 3.63
N LEU A 438 -11.69 -38.34 3.37
CA LEU A 438 -12.16 -37.39 2.35
C LEU A 438 -11.75 -35.96 2.68
N ALA A 439 -11.92 -35.53 3.93
CA ALA A 439 -11.48 -34.22 4.38
C ALA A 439 -9.96 -34.04 4.23
N LEU A 440 -9.17 -35.07 4.56
CA LEU A 440 -7.71 -35.04 4.41
C LEU A 440 -7.27 -35.01 2.95
N TRP A 441 -7.98 -35.72 2.07
CA TRP A 441 -7.75 -35.68 0.63
C TRP A 441 -8.07 -34.30 0.07
N GLU A 442 -9.19 -33.70 0.45
CA GLU A 442 -9.60 -32.38 -0.02
C GLU A 442 -8.67 -31.26 0.48
N LEU A 443 -8.14 -31.37 1.70
CA LEU A 443 -7.09 -30.48 2.20
C LEU A 443 -5.80 -30.57 1.37
N ASN A 444 -5.39 -31.79 1.01
CA ASN A 444 -4.19 -32.01 0.21
C ASN A 444 -4.35 -31.50 -1.23
N GLU A 445 -5.54 -31.61 -1.81
CA GLU A 445 -5.81 -31.13 -3.17
C GLU A 445 -5.89 -29.60 -3.23
N ARG A 446 -6.51 -28.97 -2.22
CA ARG A 446 -6.70 -27.52 -2.20
C ARG A 446 -5.45 -26.75 -1.74
N ASN A 447 -4.49 -27.40 -1.10
CA ASN A 447 -3.28 -26.80 -0.48
C ASN A 447 -3.56 -25.60 0.46
N SER A 448 -4.83 -25.35 0.78
CA SER A 448 -5.31 -24.19 1.52
C SER A 448 -6.72 -24.48 2.05
N VAL A 449 -6.99 -24.05 3.28
CA VAL A 449 -8.34 -24.05 3.88
C VAL A 449 -9.15 -22.82 3.43
N TYR A 450 -8.48 -21.91 2.73
CA TYR A 450 -8.95 -20.61 2.31
C TYR A 450 -9.23 -20.58 0.82
N THR A 451 -10.41 -20.11 0.46
CA THR A 451 -10.79 -19.84 -0.94
C THR A 451 -10.79 -18.34 -1.16
N PRO A 452 -10.10 -17.82 -2.19
CA PRO A 452 -10.27 -16.43 -2.62
C PRO A 452 -11.72 -16.21 -3.01
N SER A 453 -12.37 -15.21 -2.42
CA SER A 453 -13.73 -14.83 -2.80
C SER A 453 -13.69 -13.96 -4.08
N SER A 454 -14.70 -14.07 -4.92
CA SER A 454 -14.82 -13.24 -6.14
C SER A 454 -15.14 -11.77 -5.85
N THR A 455 -15.43 -11.41 -4.59
CA THR A 455 -15.80 -10.06 -4.15
C THR A 455 -14.69 -9.38 -3.33
N GLY A 456 -13.49 -9.97 -3.29
CA GLY A 456 -12.45 -9.57 -2.35
C GLY A 456 -12.70 -10.18 -0.96
N GLY A 457 -11.68 -10.81 -0.40
CA GLY A 457 -11.74 -11.50 0.90
C GLY A 457 -11.51 -13.00 0.79
N VAL A 458 -11.44 -13.63 1.95
CA VAL A 458 -11.10 -15.05 2.09
C VAL A 458 -12.29 -15.79 2.70
N THR A 459 -12.89 -16.72 1.96
CA THR A 459 -13.96 -17.58 2.49
C THR A 459 -13.33 -18.87 3.00
N SER A 460 -13.76 -19.30 4.19
CA SER A 460 -13.33 -20.57 4.78
C SER A 460 -14.47 -21.57 4.72
N ASP A 461 -14.17 -22.80 4.31
CA ASP A 461 -15.13 -23.89 4.28
C ASP A 461 -15.31 -24.43 5.71
N PRO A 462 -16.49 -24.28 6.35
CA PRO A 462 -16.71 -24.72 7.73
C PRO A 462 -16.45 -26.21 7.95
N LEU A 463 -16.63 -27.04 6.91
CA LEU A 463 -16.38 -28.47 6.99
C LEU A 463 -14.88 -28.76 7.02
N LEU A 464 -14.08 -28.06 6.20
CA LEU A 464 -12.62 -28.16 6.21
C LEU A 464 -12.02 -27.59 7.51
N LEU A 465 -12.60 -26.52 8.06
CA LEU A 465 -12.22 -26.00 9.38
C LEU A 465 -12.45 -27.03 10.49
N ALA A 466 -13.50 -27.85 10.40
CA ALA A 466 -13.77 -28.92 11.36
C ALA A 466 -12.92 -30.20 11.15
N SER A 467 -12.11 -30.25 10.09
CA SER A 467 -11.37 -31.46 9.72
C SER A 467 -10.44 -32.01 10.82
N PRO A 468 -9.69 -31.21 11.62
CA PRO A 468 -8.82 -31.77 12.65
C PRO A 468 -9.66 -32.45 13.75
N ALA A 469 -10.79 -31.87 14.12
CA ALA A 469 -11.72 -32.46 15.08
C ALA A 469 -12.34 -33.76 14.54
N LEU A 470 -12.70 -33.81 13.25
CA LEU A 470 -13.20 -35.03 12.60
C LEU A 470 -12.14 -36.13 12.55
N ILE A 471 -10.88 -35.80 12.22
CA ILE A 471 -9.76 -36.74 12.19
C ILE A 471 -9.49 -37.29 13.59
N ILE A 472 -9.51 -36.44 14.61
CA ILE A 472 -9.34 -36.85 16.01
C ILE A 472 -10.50 -37.74 16.47
N ALA A 473 -11.74 -37.41 16.09
CA ALA A 473 -12.90 -38.24 16.40
C ALA A 473 -12.83 -39.61 15.69
N ALA A 474 -12.38 -39.64 14.43
CA ALA A 474 -12.13 -40.86 13.68
C ALA A 474 -11.00 -41.69 14.34
N ALA A 475 -9.89 -41.06 14.71
CA ALA A 475 -8.78 -41.70 15.41
C ALA A 475 -9.22 -42.26 16.78
N ALA A 476 -10.07 -41.54 17.51
CA ALA A 476 -10.68 -41.99 18.75
C ALA A 476 -11.56 -43.24 18.54
N ALA A 477 -12.39 -43.23 17.50
CA ALA A 477 -13.23 -44.38 17.16
C ALA A 477 -12.39 -45.61 16.77
N VAL A 478 -11.34 -45.41 15.96
CA VAL A 478 -10.38 -46.45 15.58
C VAL A 478 -9.63 -46.98 16.79
N LEU A 479 -9.12 -46.11 17.66
CA LEU A 479 -8.42 -46.51 18.89
C LEU A 479 -9.36 -47.29 19.81
N ALA A 480 -10.62 -46.87 19.97
CA ALA A 480 -11.60 -47.60 20.75
C ALA A 480 -11.87 -49.03 20.22
N ARG A 481 -11.70 -49.25 18.91
CA ARG A 481 -11.84 -50.57 18.26
C ARG A 481 -10.55 -51.41 18.37
N LEU A 482 -9.39 -50.79 18.18
CA LEU A 482 -8.09 -51.45 18.17
C LEU A 482 -7.55 -51.71 19.58
N TYR A 483 -7.84 -50.86 20.55
CA TYR A 483 -7.31 -50.96 21.92
C TYR A 483 -7.60 -52.31 22.59
N PRO A 484 -8.84 -52.85 22.57
CA PRO A 484 -9.11 -54.18 23.12
C PRO A 484 -8.44 -55.33 22.36
N ILE A 485 -8.10 -55.13 21.08
CA ILE A 485 -7.39 -56.11 20.26
C ILE A 485 -5.91 -56.08 20.62
N ALA A 486 -5.30 -54.89 20.63
CA ALA A 486 -3.92 -54.67 21.03
C ALA A 486 -3.66 -55.19 22.45
N LEU A 487 -4.55 -54.87 23.40
CA LEU A 487 -4.43 -55.34 24.78
C LEU A 487 -4.48 -56.87 24.86
N ARG A 488 -5.33 -57.55 24.08
CA ARG A 488 -5.37 -59.02 23.99
C ARG A 488 -4.06 -59.60 23.48
N VAL A 489 -3.46 -58.99 22.45
CA VAL A 489 -2.18 -59.41 21.89
C VAL A 489 -1.06 -59.20 22.90
N ILE A 490 -0.94 -57.99 23.46
CA ILE A 490 0.10 -57.63 24.44
C ILE A 490 0.02 -58.52 25.67
N VAL A 491 -1.17 -58.71 26.24
CA VAL A 491 -1.37 -59.59 27.41
C VAL A 491 -1.16 -61.05 27.06
N GLY A 492 -1.52 -61.47 25.85
CA GLY A 492 -1.25 -62.83 25.37
C GLY A 492 0.25 -63.15 25.26
N VAL A 493 1.08 -62.15 24.93
CA VAL A 493 2.54 -62.29 24.88
C VAL A 493 3.16 -62.11 26.27
N ALA A 494 2.88 -60.99 26.94
CA ALA A 494 3.45 -60.65 28.25
C ALA A 494 3.02 -61.63 29.35
N GLY A 495 1.79 -62.15 29.27
CA GLY A 495 1.26 -63.13 30.22
C GLY A 495 1.99 -64.49 30.18
N ARG A 496 2.78 -64.77 29.14
CA ARG A 496 3.62 -65.99 29.09
C ARG A 496 4.87 -65.90 29.96
N VAL A 497 5.31 -64.68 30.27
CA VAL A 497 6.58 -64.40 30.97
C VAL A 497 6.37 -63.72 32.32
N ALA A 498 5.19 -63.15 32.54
CA ALA A 498 4.84 -62.42 33.75
C ALA A 498 4.54 -63.35 34.96
N GLY A 499 4.97 -62.94 36.16
CA GLY A 499 4.62 -63.62 37.41
C GLY A 499 3.11 -63.57 37.70
N VAL A 500 2.61 -64.49 38.55
CA VAL A 500 1.17 -64.74 38.79
C VAL A 500 0.37 -63.46 39.12
N ALA A 501 0.91 -62.58 39.95
CA ALA A 501 0.24 -61.32 40.31
C ALA A 501 0.09 -60.36 39.11
N VAL A 502 1.13 -60.23 38.30
CA VAL A 502 1.14 -59.37 37.10
C VAL A 502 0.24 -59.97 36.01
N ALA A 503 0.29 -61.29 35.83
CA ALA A 503 -0.60 -61.99 34.89
C ALA A 503 -2.07 -61.80 35.26
N MET A 504 -2.45 -61.94 36.54
CA MET A 504 -3.83 -61.68 36.99
C MET A 504 -4.28 -60.23 36.73
N GLY A 505 -3.40 -59.25 36.97
CA GLY A 505 -3.66 -57.85 36.64
C GLY A 505 -3.89 -57.62 35.13
N LEU A 506 -3.02 -58.18 34.29
CA LEU A 506 -3.12 -58.09 32.82
C LEU A 506 -4.39 -58.78 32.28
N TRP A 507 -4.78 -59.91 32.85
CA TRP A 507 -6.01 -60.61 32.45
C TRP A 507 -7.27 -59.84 32.86
N GLN A 508 -7.25 -59.13 33.99
CA GLN A 508 -8.35 -58.29 34.42
C GLN A 508 -8.55 -57.08 33.48
N LEU A 509 -7.44 -56.50 33.01
CA LEU A 509 -7.40 -55.46 31.98
C LEU A 509 -8.11 -55.90 30.68
N VAL A 510 -7.83 -57.12 30.20
CA VAL A 510 -8.46 -57.68 28.99
C VAL A 510 -9.95 -57.98 29.18
N ARG A 511 -10.36 -58.44 30.37
CA ARG A 511 -11.75 -58.81 30.66
C ARG A 511 -12.67 -57.62 30.93
N ARG A 512 -12.12 -56.48 31.34
CA ARG A 512 -12.89 -55.23 31.58
C ARG A 512 -12.25 -54.03 30.87
N PRO A 513 -12.23 -54.00 29.53
CA PRO A 513 -11.53 -52.95 28.78
C PRO A 513 -12.17 -51.56 28.89
N GLY A 514 -13.48 -51.45 29.17
CA GLY A 514 -14.24 -50.19 29.11
C GLY A 514 -13.61 -48.99 29.84
N PRO A 515 -13.38 -49.07 31.17
CA PRO A 515 -12.78 -47.96 31.92
C PRO A 515 -11.36 -47.58 31.46
N TYR A 516 -10.58 -48.55 30.97
CA TYR A 516 -9.21 -48.31 30.52
C TYR A 516 -9.17 -47.69 29.12
N THR A 517 -10.08 -48.09 28.22
CA THR A 517 -10.25 -47.43 26.92
C THR A 517 -10.64 -45.97 27.10
N GLN A 518 -11.49 -45.65 28.09
CA GLN A 518 -11.86 -44.27 28.43
C GLN A 518 -10.64 -43.45 28.84
N LEU A 519 -9.81 -43.93 29.77
CA LEU A 519 -8.58 -43.26 30.17
C LEU A 519 -7.59 -43.08 29.01
N ALA A 520 -7.43 -44.10 28.16
CA ALA A 520 -6.56 -44.02 26.98
C ALA A 520 -7.06 -42.98 25.97
N LEU A 521 -8.37 -42.86 25.76
CA LEU A 521 -8.96 -41.85 24.88
C LEU A 521 -8.75 -40.44 25.44
N LEU A 522 -8.86 -40.23 26.76
CA LEU A 522 -8.56 -38.94 27.38
C LEU A 522 -7.09 -38.55 27.22
N LEU A 523 -6.18 -39.49 27.45
CA LEU A 523 -4.74 -39.25 27.26
C LEU A 523 -4.42 -38.93 25.79
N MET A 524 -4.96 -39.73 24.85
CA MET A 524 -4.77 -39.49 23.42
C MET A 524 -5.27 -38.10 23.02
N MET A 525 -6.42 -37.70 23.53
CA MET A 525 -7.02 -36.40 23.25
C MET A 525 -6.16 -35.24 23.78
N ALA A 526 -5.66 -35.37 25.01
CA ALA A 526 -4.75 -34.37 25.60
C ALA A 526 -3.46 -34.25 24.78
N VAL A 527 -2.87 -35.38 24.35
CA VAL A 527 -1.68 -35.40 23.49
C VAL A 527 -1.96 -34.79 22.12
N ALA A 528 -3.12 -35.08 21.53
CA ALA A 528 -3.52 -34.52 20.23
C ALA A 528 -3.63 -32.99 20.27
N VAL A 529 -4.21 -32.40 21.33
CA VAL A 529 -4.25 -30.93 21.50
C VAL A 529 -2.86 -30.36 21.70
N GLY A 530 -2.04 -30.97 22.56
CA GLY A 530 -0.68 -30.50 22.80
C GLY A 530 0.18 -30.50 21.52
N MET A 531 0.07 -31.55 20.71
CA MET A 531 0.79 -31.67 19.45
C MET A 531 0.25 -30.70 18.39
N PHE A 532 -1.07 -30.49 18.33
CA PHE A 532 -1.67 -29.47 17.46
C PHE A 532 -1.19 -28.07 17.84
N ALA A 533 -1.26 -27.72 19.13
CA ALA A 533 -0.81 -26.41 19.61
C ALA A 533 0.67 -26.17 19.29
N ALA A 534 1.55 -27.14 19.55
CA ALA A 534 2.98 -27.01 19.25
C ALA A 534 3.26 -26.84 17.74
N SER A 535 2.59 -27.64 16.90
CA SER A 535 2.78 -27.57 15.44
C SER A 535 2.20 -26.28 14.86
N TYR A 536 1.04 -25.86 15.35
CA TYR A 536 0.39 -24.61 14.96
C TYR A 536 1.25 -23.40 15.32
N THR A 537 1.78 -23.33 16.54
CA THR A 537 2.66 -22.23 16.96
C THR A 537 3.90 -22.15 16.07
N SER A 538 4.61 -23.26 15.87
CA SER A 538 5.84 -23.26 15.07
C SER A 538 5.61 -22.90 13.59
N THR A 539 4.53 -23.40 12.98
CA THR A 539 4.18 -23.07 11.58
C THR A 539 3.69 -21.63 11.43
N THR A 540 2.96 -21.13 12.41
CA THR A 540 2.48 -19.74 12.44
C THR A 540 3.64 -18.76 12.63
N GLU A 541 4.57 -19.07 13.54
CA GLU A 541 5.78 -18.27 13.77
C GLU A 541 6.64 -18.20 12.50
N CYS A 542 6.91 -19.34 11.86
CA CYS A 542 7.61 -19.38 10.57
C CYS A 542 6.88 -18.57 9.49
N SER A 543 5.54 -18.65 9.44
CA SER A 543 4.73 -17.89 8.48
C SER A 543 4.80 -16.38 8.72
N TYR A 544 4.76 -15.94 9.98
CA TYR A 544 4.92 -14.51 10.32
C TYR A 544 6.34 -14.01 10.03
N GLU A 545 7.36 -14.81 10.33
CA GLU A 545 8.74 -14.48 10.04
C GLU A 545 8.98 -14.34 8.53
N ASP A 546 8.50 -15.31 7.73
CA ASP A 546 8.58 -15.24 6.27
C ASP A 546 7.82 -14.03 5.70
N ARG A 547 6.65 -13.70 6.24
CA ARG A 547 5.88 -12.52 5.80
C ARG A 547 6.57 -11.22 6.18
N ALA A 548 7.18 -11.15 7.36
CA ALA A 548 7.95 -9.99 7.80
C ALA A 548 9.18 -9.80 6.89
N ARG A 549 9.94 -10.88 6.64
CA ARG A 549 11.09 -10.87 5.73
C ARG A 549 10.69 -10.57 4.29
N PHE A 550 9.54 -11.06 3.82
CA PHE A 550 9.02 -10.71 2.50
C PHE A 550 8.64 -9.22 2.41
N ALA A 551 8.01 -8.68 3.44
CA ALA A 551 7.56 -7.29 3.47
C ALA A 551 8.73 -6.30 3.57
N SER A 552 9.75 -6.60 4.38
CA SER A 552 10.94 -5.77 4.53
C SER A 552 11.93 -5.99 3.39
N GLY A 553 12.06 -7.23 2.90
CA GLY A 553 13.05 -7.70 1.92
C GLY A 553 14.47 -7.86 2.48
N VAL A 554 14.80 -7.05 3.49
CA VAL A 554 16.11 -6.92 4.13
C VAL A 554 15.92 -6.75 5.65
N GLU A 555 17.00 -6.71 6.42
CA GLU A 555 16.94 -6.49 7.88
C GLU A 555 16.40 -5.09 8.25
N VAL A 556 16.85 -4.05 7.55
CA VAL A 556 16.42 -2.66 7.76
C VAL A 556 16.11 -2.01 6.43
N ARG A 557 14.86 -1.54 6.29
CA ARG A 557 14.43 -0.72 5.15
C ARG A 557 14.09 0.69 5.62
N ALA A 558 14.81 1.67 5.10
CA ALA A 558 14.53 3.09 5.34
C ALA A 558 13.94 3.76 4.09
N LEU A 559 13.18 4.82 4.29
CA LEU A 559 12.70 5.70 3.23
C LEU A 559 13.41 7.04 3.37
N ALA A 560 13.99 7.55 2.27
CA ALA A 560 14.53 8.90 2.25
C ALA A 560 13.38 9.91 2.15
N GLY A 561 13.28 10.81 3.14
CA GLY A 561 12.16 11.76 3.28
C GLY A 561 12.22 12.99 2.36
N ASP A 562 13.39 13.32 1.80
CA ASP A 562 13.54 14.45 0.88
C ASP A 562 13.35 13.97 -0.57
N THR A 563 12.09 13.96 -1.03
CA THR A 563 11.72 13.62 -2.42
C THR A 563 11.73 14.82 -3.35
N THR A 564 12.05 16.03 -2.85
CA THR A 564 12.01 17.26 -3.66
C THR A 564 13.04 17.21 -4.79
N PHE A 565 14.13 16.49 -4.55
CA PHE A 565 15.12 16.12 -5.54
C PHE A 565 15.53 14.68 -5.21
N LEU A 566 15.22 13.72 -6.09
CA LEU A 566 15.82 12.38 -6.01
C LEU A 566 17.32 12.56 -5.76
N PRO A 567 17.94 11.93 -4.74
CA PRO A 567 19.38 11.99 -4.56
C PRO A 567 19.99 11.59 -5.91
N ALA A 568 20.70 12.55 -6.48
CA ALA A 568 21.14 12.52 -7.86
C ALA A 568 22.08 11.34 -8.17
N ASP A 569 22.67 10.77 -7.11
CA ASP A 569 23.49 9.57 -7.14
C ASP A 569 23.14 8.66 -5.93
N PRO A 570 22.64 7.43 -6.17
CA PRO A 570 22.39 6.46 -5.12
C PRO A 570 23.64 6.10 -4.32
N THR A 571 24.83 6.10 -4.94
CA THR A 571 26.09 5.66 -4.29
C THR A 571 26.48 6.55 -3.12
N ARG A 572 26.21 7.86 -3.22
CA ARG A 572 26.48 8.80 -2.12
C ARG A 572 25.61 8.52 -0.91
N LEU A 573 24.35 8.10 -1.12
CA LEU A 573 23.46 7.72 -0.03
C LEU A 573 23.94 6.42 0.60
N GLU A 574 24.32 5.44 -0.23
CA GLU A 574 24.91 4.18 0.21
C GLU A 574 26.18 4.42 1.04
N ASP A 575 27.11 5.26 0.59
CA ASP A 575 28.34 5.62 1.31
C ASP A 575 28.06 6.27 2.67
N GLN A 576 27.06 7.15 2.75
CA GLN A 576 26.70 7.82 4.00
C GLN A 576 26.11 6.84 5.02
N VAL A 577 25.26 5.93 4.57
CA VAL A 577 24.61 4.93 5.43
C VAL A 577 25.59 3.81 5.78
N GLY A 578 26.43 3.37 4.84
CA GLY A 578 27.49 2.38 5.06
C GLY A 578 28.59 2.88 6.01
N GLY A 579 28.72 4.20 6.18
CA GLY A 579 29.59 4.80 7.21
C GLY A 579 29.08 4.67 8.65
N ILE A 580 27.86 4.18 8.87
CA ILE A 580 27.26 4.00 10.19
C ILE A 580 27.80 2.72 10.84
N GLU A 581 28.25 2.82 12.09
CA GLU A 581 28.73 1.65 12.84
C GLU A 581 27.64 0.57 12.95
N GLY A 582 27.95 -0.65 12.49
CA GLY A 582 27.03 -1.79 12.49
C GLY A 582 26.30 -2.04 11.18
N VAL A 583 26.51 -1.22 10.15
CA VAL A 583 26.02 -1.46 8.78
C VAL A 583 27.09 -2.18 7.99
N GLU A 584 26.81 -3.42 7.54
CA GLU A 584 27.73 -4.22 6.73
C GLU A 584 27.56 -3.93 5.23
N ASP A 585 26.31 -3.96 4.76
CA ASP A 585 25.94 -3.80 3.35
C ASP A 585 24.75 -2.82 3.20
N VAL A 586 24.74 -2.04 2.12
CA VAL A 586 23.69 -1.05 1.82
C VAL A 586 23.40 -1.05 0.32
N SER A 587 22.12 -0.97 -0.03
CA SER A 587 21.71 -0.67 -1.41
C SER A 587 20.57 0.35 -1.42
N ALA A 588 20.72 1.36 -2.27
CA ALA A 588 19.69 2.33 -2.57
C ALA A 588 18.76 1.78 -3.66
N VAL A 589 17.46 1.85 -3.40
CA VAL A 589 16.42 1.31 -4.28
C VAL A 589 15.46 2.44 -4.64
N LEU A 590 15.11 2.53 -5.92
CA LEU A 590 14.16 3.50 -6.44
C LEU A 590 12.81 2.83 -6.65
N ARG A 591 11.74 3.36 -6.03
CA ARG A 591 10.38 2.88 -6.23
C ARG A 591 9.56 3.94 -6.95
N LEU A 592 9.01 3.58 -8.10
CA LEU A 592 8.20 4.45 -8.94
C LEU A 592 6.87 3.77 -9.26
N GLN A 593 5.92 4.55 -9.75
CA GLN A 593 4.68 4.06 -10.32
C GLN A 593 4.78 4.21 -11.84
N GLY A 594 4.29 3.21 -12.57
CA GLY A 594 4.22 3.25 -14.02
C GLY A 594 2.99 2.56 -14.57
N ALA A 595 2.85 2.56 -15.89
CA ALA A 595 1.82 1.83 -16.60
C ALA A 595 2.35 1.43 -17.98
N ILE A 596 1.68 0.50 -18.66
CA ILE A 596 1.94 0.30 -20.09
C ILE A 596 1.54 1.58 -20.82
N ALA A 597 2.46 2.08 -21.63
CA ALA A 597 2.28 3.28 -22.41
C ALA A 597 1.27 3.00 -23.53
N THR A 598 0.06 3.56 -23.40
CA THR A 598 -0.99 3.44 -24.42
C THR A 598 -1.45 4.81 -24.91
N PRO A 599 -1.72 5.00 -26.21
CA PRO A 599 -2.14 6.30 -26.72
C PRO A 599 -3.45 6.75 -26.06
N ASN A 600 -3.46 7.95 -25.47
CA ASN A 600 -4.63 8.58 -24.82
C ASN A 600 -5.28 7.78 -23.67
N SER A 601 -4.58 6.83 -23.06
CA SER A 601 -5.05 6.15 -21.84
C SER A 601 -3.91 5.82 -20.90
N SER A 602 -4.12 6.02 -19.60
CA SER A 602 -3.28 5.39 -18.58
C SER A 602 -3.75 3.95 -18.40
N GLY A 603 -2.83 3.01 -18.62
CA GLY A 603 -3.05 1.63 -18.20
C GLY A 603 -3.23 1.52 -16.68
N PRO A 604 -3.65 0.36 -16.16
CA PRO A 604 -3.62 0.10 -14.73
C PRO A 604 -2.20 0.34 -14.20
N GLU A 605 -2.12 1.00 -13.05
CA GLU A 605 -0.87 1.35 -12.40
C GLU A 605 -0.10 0.08 -11.96
N VAL A 606 1.21 0.10 -12.17
CA VAL A 606 2.16 -0.98 -11.87
C VAL A 606 3.30 -0.39 -11.04
N ALA A 607 3.70 -1.09 -9.98
CA ALA A 607 4.85 -0.72 -9.18
C ALA A 607 6.14 -1.06 -9.94
N VAL A 608 7.01 -0.08 -10.10
CA VAL A 608 8.34 -0.23 -10.72
C VAL A 608 9.40 -0.11 -9.63
N LEU A 609 10.31 -1.07 -9.59
CA LEU A 609 11.41 -1.11 -8.63
C LEU A 609 12.75 -1.11 -9.39
N GLY A 610 13.52 -0.04 -9.23
CA GLY A 610 14.91 0.04 -9.67
C GLY A 610 15.83 -0.39 -8.55
N ILE A 611 16.57 -1.47 -8.76
CA ILE A 611 17.54 -2.04 -7.81
C ILE A 611 18.96 -1.95 -8.38
N GLY A 612 19.95 -1.74 -7.51
CA GLY A 612 21.36 -1.87 -7.88
C GLY A 612 21.76 -3.33 -8.12
N GLY A 613 22.86 -3.56 -8.85
CA GLY A 613 23.36 -4.91 -9.12
C GLY A 613 23.66 -5.71 -7.84
N ASP A 614 24.21 -5.04 -6.83
CA ASP A 614 24.61 -5.66 -5.56
C ASP A 614 23.44 -5.84 -4.58
N ALA A 615 22.23 -5.37 -4.91
CA ALA A 615 21.06 -5.50 -4.06
C ALA A 615 20.63 -6.96 -3.84
N GLY A 616 21.03 -7.86 -4.73
CA GLY A 616 20.72 -9.29 -4.65
C GLY A 616 21.23 -9.96 -3.37
N ASP A 617 22.42 -9.57 -2.90
CA ASP A 617 23.07 -10.19 -1.74
C ASP A 617 22.38 -9.83 -0.41
N LEU A 618 21.70 -8.69 -0.38
CA LEU A 618 20.93 -8.20 0.76
C LEU A 618 19.53 -8.82 0.85
N LEU A 619 18.95 -9.20 -0.28
CA LEU A 619 17.55 -9.58 -0.39
C LEU A 619 17.31 -10.99 0.15
N TRP A 620 16.39 -11.10 1.10
CA TRP A 620 15.87 -12.39 1.53
C TRP A 620 15.04 -13.02 0.39
N TRP A 621 15.42 -14.24 -0.01
CA TRP A 621 14.81 -14.96 -1.12
C TRP A 621 14.39 -16.38 -0.72
N ARG A 622 13.30 -16.89 -1.31
CA ARG A 622 12.87 -18.28 -1.21
C ARG A 622 12.88 -18.96 -2.58
N ASP A 623 13.16 -20.25 -2.58
CA ASP A 623 13.28 -21.05 -3.80
C ASP A 623 11.97 -21.17 -4.60
N ASP A 624 10.83 -20.84 -4.01
CA ASP A 624 9.50 -20.89 -4.65
C ASP A 624 9.03 -19.53 -5.22
N PHE A 625 9.88 -18.50 -5.20
CA PHE A 625 9.52 -17.18 -5.74
C PHE A 625 9.73 -17.07 -7.26
N ALA A 626 10.57 -17.91 -7.83
CA ALA A 626 10.77 -18.05 -9.27
C ALA A 626 11.39 -19.41 -9.60
N ASP A 627 11.30 -19.83 -10.87
CA ASP A 627 11.91 -21.07 -11.37
C ASP A 627 13.45 -21.10 -11.29
N ARG A 628 14.09 -19.95 -11.04
CA ARG A 628 15.55 -19.77 -11.02
C ARG A 628 15.98 -19.03 -9.76
N PRO A 629 17.21 -19.24 -9.28
CA PRO A 629 17.73 -18.49 -8.14
C PRO A 629 17.84 -17.01 -8.47
N LEU A 630 17.72 -16.16 -7.44
CA LEU A 630 17.70 -14.70 -7.56
C LEU A 630 18.87 -14.16 -8.39
N GLU A 631 20.10 -14.57 -8.06
CA GLU A 631 21.34 -14.19 -8.76
C GLU A 631 21.22 -14.39 -10.28
N ALA A 632 20.73 -15.56 -10.71
CA ALA A 632 20.60 -15.88 -12.14
C ALA A 632 19.51 -15.07 -12.87
N ILE A 633 18.56 -14.50 -12.13
CA ILE A 633 17.51 -13.64 -12.67
C ILE A 633 18.01 -12.19 -12.71
N LEU A 634 18.70 -11.72 -11.66
CA LEU A 634 19.28 -10.38 -11.59
C LEU A 634 20.39 -10.16 -12.61
N ASP A 635 21.25 -11.16 -12.83
CA ASP A 635 22.31 -11.14 -13.87
C ASP A 635 21.79 -10.87 -15.28
N ARG A 636 20.50 -11.13 -15.55
CA ARG A 636 19.88 -10.91 -16.87
C ARG A 636 19.39 -9.48 -17.06
N VAL A 637 19.29 -8.74 -15.97
CA VAL A 637 18.77 -7.37 -15.92
C VAL A 637 19.84 -6.36 -15.59
N ASP A 638 20.93 -6.79 -14.95
CA ASP A 638 22.12 -5.95 -14.88
C ASP A 638 22.70 -5.75 -16.29
N SER A 639 22.57 -4.52 -16.79
CA SER A 639 23.12 -4.14 -18.08
C SER A 639 24.60 -3.75 -17.99
N GLY A 640 25.12 -3.45 -16.78
CA GLY A 640 26.48 -2.92 -16.57
C GLY A 640 26.81 -1.62 -17.33
N GLU A 641 25.86 -1.08 -18.11
CA GLU A 641 26.04 0.02 -19.04
C GLU A 641 25.02 1.12 -18.71
N ILE A 642 25.47 2.10 -17.93
CA ILE A 642 24.73 3.34 -17.65
C ILE A 642 24.69 4.17 -18.93
N LEU A 643 23.59 4.88 -19.18
CA LEU A 643 23.48 5.96 -20.17
C LEU A 643 24.72 6.86 -20.12
N ARG A 644 25.70 6.64 -20.99
CA ARG A 644 27.02 7.30 -20.85
C ARG A 644 26.98 8.76 -21.26
N GLY A 645 26.06 9.09 -22.18
CA GLY A 645 25.97 10.42 -22.78
C GLY A 645 27.27 10.84 -23.48
N MET A 646 27.36 12.12 -23.80
CA MET A 646 28.52 12.73 -24.45
C MET A 646 29.26 13.64 -23.46
N PRO A 647 30.54 13.37 -23.13
CA PRO A 647 31.27 14.18 -22.16
C PRO A 647 31.45 15.61 -22.70
N ILE A 648 31.15 16.60 -21.87
CA ILE A 648 31.42 18.01 -22.16
C ILE A 648 32.82 18.33 -21.62
N PRO A 649 33.69 18.95 -22.43
CA PRO A 649 35.03 19.34 -21.98
C PRO A 649 35.00 20.19 -20.70
N PRO A 650 35.89 19.91 -19.72
CA PRO A 650 35.97 20.69 -18.50
C PRO A 650 36.38 22.14 -18.80
N GLY A 651 35.79 23.09 -18.09
CA GLY A 651 35.97 24.52 -18.27
C GLY A 651 35.05 25.17 -19.31
N SER A 652 34.13 24.42 -19.92
CA SER A 652 33.20 24.96 -20.92
C SER A 652 32.25 26.00 -20.30
N THR A 653 32.14 27.19 -20.91
CA THR A 653 31.27 28.28 -20.44
C THR A 653 29.89 28.23 -21.07
N GLU A 654 29.81 27.81 -22.34
CA GLU A 654 28.57 27.70 -23.12
C GLU A 654 28.55 26.38 -23.92
N LEU A 655 27.36 25.95 -24.29
CA LEU A 655 27.13 24.99 -25.38
C LEU A 655 26.58 25.76 -26.57
N SER A 656 26.99 25.38 -27.78
CA SER A 656 26.51 25.95 -29.04
C SER A 656 25.95 24.84 -29.93
N VAL A 657 24.82 25.09 -30.59
CA VAL A 657 24.22 24.15 -31.55
C VAL A 657 23.63 24.94 -32.71
N TRP A 658 23.80 24.44 -33.94
CA TRP A 658 23.14 25.01 -35.10
C TRP A 658 21.80 24.32 -35.31
N VAL A 659 20.75 25.11 -35.48
CA VAL A 659 19.39 24.61 -35.69
C VAL A 659 18.77 25.32 -36.88
N ASN A 660 18.03 24.59 -37.71
CA ASN A 660 17.25 25.10 -38.83
C ASN A 660 15.86 24.45 -38.82
N PRO A 661 14.85 25.11 -38.24
CA PRO A 661 13.48 24.64 -38.32
C PRO A 661 12.91 24.94 -39.72
N ALA A 662 12.31 23.94 -40.39
CA ALA A 662 11.77 24.11 -41.74
C ALA A 662 10.60 25.13 -41.80
N ILE A 663 9.90 25.30 -40.67
CA ILE A 663 8.88 26.32 -40.42
C ILE A 663 9.18 27.03 -39.09
N GLU A 664 8.73 28.28 -38.94
CA GLU A 664 8.83 29.00 -37.68
C GLU A 664 7.99 28.32 -36.59
N ARG A 665 8.60 28.02 -35.44
CA ARG A 665 8.00 27.30 -34.31
C ARG A 665 8.23 28.09 -33.00
N ALA A 666 7.65 29.29 -32.90
CA ALA A 666 7.83 30.19 -31.76
C ALA A 666 7.36 29.64 -30.39
N THR A 667 6.64 28.52 -30.38
CA THR A 667 6.21 27.81 -29.16
C THR A 667 7.13 26.65 -28.76
N VAL A 668 8.15 26.33 -29.55
CA VAL A 668 9.09 25.25 -29.25
C VAL A 668 10.36 25.83 -28.64
N THR A 669 10.75 25.34 -27.47
CA THR A 669 12.03 25.68 -26.82
C THR A 669 12.96 24.46 -26.88
N ILE A 670 14.22 24.66 -27.26
CA ILE A 670 15.26 23.62 -27.24
C ILE A 670 16.16 23.76 -26.02
N TRP A 671 16.50 22.62 -25.42
CA TRP A 671 17.27 22.50 -24.18
C TRP A 671 18.36 21.43 -24.31
N ALA A 672 19.52 21.66 -23.72
CA ALA A 672 20.50 20.61 -23.43
C ALA A 672 20.19 20.00 -22.06
N ARG A 673 19.94 18.69 -22.02
CA ARG A 673 19.87 17.95 -20.76
C ARG A 673 21.28 17.49 -20.38
N VAL A 674 21.81 18.04 -19.30
CA VAL A 674 23.17 17.72 -18.82
C VAL A 674 23.11 16.96 -17.51
N ARG A 675 24.09 16.08 -17.29
CA ARG A 675 24.33 15.37 -16.03
C ARG A 675 25.67 15.79 -15.46
N ASP A 676 25.69 16.14 -14.18
CA ASP A 676 26.89 16.53 -13.45
C ASP A 676 27.59 15.35 -12.75
N ALA A 677 28.74 15.60 -12.12
CA ALA A 677 29.52 14.58 -11.41
C ALA A 677 28.79 13.92 -10.23
N THR A 678 27.76 14.58 -9.71
CA THR A 678 26.91 14.07 -8.64
C THR A 678 25.69 13.32 -9.16
N GLY A 679 25.66 13.03 -10.47
CA GLY A 679 24.53 12.39 -11.15
C GLY A 679 23.33 13.33 -11.38
N ARG A 680 23.45 14.62 -11.05
CA ARG A 680 22.33 15.56 -11.08
C ARG A 680 22.06 15.94 -12.52
N HIS A 681 20.79 15.84 -12.91
CA HIS A 681 20.36 16.28 -14.22
C HIS A 681 19.84 17.71 -14.17
N ASP A 682 20.21 18.51 -15.18
CA ASP A 682 19.72 19.89 -15.34
C ASP A 682 19.39 20.18 -16.80
N LEU A 683 18.63 21.25 -17.05
CA LEU A 683 18.22 21.68 -18.38
C LEU A 683 18.82 23.06 -18.67
N LEU A 684 19.72 23.12 -19.66
CA LEU A 684 20.31 24.36 -20.13
C LEU A 684 19.52 24.89 -21.33
N PRO A 685 18.91 26.09 -21.27
CA PRO A 685 18.12 26.64 -22.38
C PRO A 685 19.02 27.11 -23.52
N PHE A 686 18.75 26.63 -24.74
CA PHE A 686 19.28 27.26 -25.96
C PHE A 686 18.38 28.40 -26.45
N GLY A 687 17.06 28.27 -26.27
CA GLY A 687 16.07 29.29 -26.65
C GLY A 687 14.92 28.74 -27.50
N LYS A 688 14.09 29.65 -28.04
CA LYS A 688 12.92 29.34 -28.84
C LYS A 688 13.26 29.22 -30.34
N LEU A 689 12.46 28.44 -31.07
CA LEU A 689 12.60 28.24 -32.51
C LEU A 689 11.71 29.21 -33.31
N ASP A 690 11.78 30.51 -33.00
CA ASP A 690 11.00 31.61 -33.62
C ASP A 690 11.62 32.17 -34.91
N PHE A 691 12.39 31.34 -35.61
CA PHE A 691 13.11 31.72 -36.82
C PHE A 691 12.96 30.66 -37.92
N LYS A 692 13.55 30.92 -39.10
CA LYS A 692 13.67 29.98 -40.21
C LYS A 692 15.06 30.09 -40.82
N GLY A 693 15.66 28.95 -41.19
CA GLY A 693 17.04 28.89 -41.68
C GLY A 693 18.02 28.56 -40.55
N TRP A 694 19.28 28.30 -40.91
CA TRP A 694 20.33 27.98 -39.95
C TRP A 694 20.66 29.15 -39.02
N GLN A 695 20.50 28.93 -37.73
CA GLN A 695 20.89 29.86 -36.69
C GLN A 695 21.69 29.13 -35.60
N GLU A 696 22.75 29.77 -35.13
CA GLU A 696 23.51 29.31 -33.96
C GLU A 696 22.73 29.66 -32.70
N MET A 697 22.50 28.68 -31.84
CA MET A 697 21.87 28.86 -30.53
C MET A 697 22.88 28.51 -29.45
N ARG A 698 22.88 29.27 -28.35
CA ARG A 698 23.85 29.11 -27.26
C ARG A 698 23.15 28.97 -25.92
N ALA A 699 23.65 28.05 -25.10
CA ALA A 699 23.18 27.79 -23.75
C ALA A 699 24.32 27.98 -22.75
N VAL A 700 24.10 28.77 -21.70
CA VAL A 700 25.12 29.02 -20.66
C VAL A 700 25.21 27.80 -19.74
N VAL A 701 26.42 27.29 -19.51
CA VAL A 701 26.68 26.12 -18.64
C VAL A 701 26.78 26.51 -17.17
N HIS A 702 27.30 27.71 -16.89
CA HIS A 702 27.50 28.23 -15.54
C HIS A 702 26.42 29.26 -15.18
N ASP A 703 25.31 28.84 -14.57
CA ASP A 703 24.34 29.75 -13.95
C ASP A 703 24.51 29.72 -12.42
N GLU A 704 25.08 30.79 -11.84
CA GLU A 704 25.38 30.90 -10.42
C GLU A 704 24.14 31.02 -9.51
N GLN A 705 22.93 31.09 -10.08
CA GLN A 705 21.76 31.51 -9.31
C GLN A 705 21.12 30.42 -8.41
N PHE A 706 21.32 29.13 -8.69
CA PHE A 706 20.58 28.07 -7.98
C PHE A 706 21.43 26.96 -7.36
N ARG A 707 22.46 26.47 -8.06
CA ARG A 707 23.53 25.57 -7.58
C ARG A 707 24.49 25.31 -8.74
N PRO A 708 25.79 25.60 -8.64
CA PRO A 708 26.72 25.33 -9.73
C PRO A 708 26.72 23.83 -10.08
N LEU A 709 26.75 23.51 -11.37
CA LEU A 709 26.95 22.14 -11.86
C LEU A 709 28.38 21.71 -11.56
N GLN A 710 28.56 20.49 -11.07
CA GLN A 710 29.89 19.96 -10.74
C GLN A 710 30.47 19.21 -11.93
N GLU A 711 31.67 19.59 -12.36
CA GLU A 711 32.40 18.84 -13.38
C GLU A 711 32.86 17.47 -12.87
N PRO A 712 32.96 16.45 -13.74
CA PRO A 712 32.71 16.49 -15.19
C PRO A 712 31.22 16.56 -15.56
N LEU A 713 30.92 17.26 -16.65
CA LEU A 713 29.57 17.35 -17.21
C LEU A 713 29.40 16.41 -18.40
N VAL A 714 28.21 15.89 -18.56
CA VAL A 714 27.84 14.98 -19.64
C VAL A 714 26.53 15.45 -20.28
N LEU A 715 26.51 15.65 -21.58
CA LEU A 715 25.28 15.86 -22.33
C LEU A 715 24.54 14.52 -22.50
N VAL A 716 23.31 14.45 -21.99
CA VAL A 716 22.48 13.24 -22.04
C VAL A 716 21.51 13.28 -23.22
N ALA A 717 20.91 14.43 -23.51
CA ALA A 717 19.93 14.57 -24.59
C ALA A 717 19.76 16.03 -25.03
N LEU A 718 19.23 16.25 -26.23
CA LEU A 718 18.62 17.51 -26.64
C LEU A 718 17.10 17.36 -26.54
N ILE A 719 16.49 18.15 -25.66
CA ILE A 719 15.05 18.09 -25.38
C ILE A 719 14.37 19.30 -26.03
N LEU A 720 13.25 19.05 -26.69
CA LEU A 720 12.36 20.07 -27.23
C LEU A 720 11.06 20.04 -26.43
N THR A 721 10.69 21.20 -25.88
CA THR A 721 9.45 21.38 -25.12
C THR A 721 8.47 22.25 -25.87
N GLU A 722 7.19 21.91 -25.77
CA GLU A 722 6.06 22.66 -26.33
C GLU A 722 5.04 22.88 -25.20
N PRO A 723 4.27 23.99 -25.21
CA PRO A 723 3.14 24.14 -24.32
C PRO A 723 2.17 22.98 -24.51
N ALA A 724 1.67 22.42 -23.40
CA ALA A 724 0.72 21.32 -23.44
C ALA A 724 -0.64 21.72 -24.08
N ASN A 725 -1.37 20.72 -24.57
CA ASN A 725 -2.72 20.84 -25.13
C ASN A 725 -2.83 21.76 -26.37
N GLN A 726 -1.77 21.88 -27.16
CA GLN A 726 -1.83 22.43 -28.51
C GLN A 726 -1.91 21.27 -29.52
N PHE A 727 -2.36 21.54 -30.74
CA PHE A 727 -2.33 20.53 -31.80
C PHE A 727 -1.25 20.88 -32.80
N ASN A 728 -0.20 20.06 -32.87
CA ASN A 728 0.81 20.18 -33.92
C ASN A 728 0.34 19.40 -35.16
N ALA A 729 -0.09 20.13 -36.19
CA ALA A 729 -0.53 19.54 -37.46
C ALA A 729 0.61 19.34 -38.47
N SER A 730 1.81 19.86 -38.18
CA SER A 730 2.93 19.88 -39.11
C SER A 730 3.99 18.86 -38.73
N ASP A 731 4.31 17.99 -39.68
CA ASP A 731 5.44 17.06 -39.68
C ASP A 731 6.72 17.66 -40.27
N GLU A 732 6.74 18.98 -40.51
CA GLU A 732 7.92 19.69 -41.02
C GLU A 732 9.09 19.55 -40.03
N PRO A 733 10.28 19.12 -40.50
CA PRO A 733 11.38 18.75 -39.62
C PRO A 733 12.10 19.95 -39.03
N VAL A 734 12.87 19.68 -37.98
CA VAL A 734 13.94 20.55 -37.49
C VAL A 734 15.27 19.89 -37.83
N TYR A 735 16.14 20.62 -38.52
CA TYR A 735 17.50 20.19 -38.80
C TYR A 735 18.43 20.69 -37.70
N ILE A 736 19.33 19.84 -37.23
CA ILE A 736 20.28 20.12 -36.16
C ILE A 736 21.67 19.69 -36.64
N ASP A 737 22.65 20.56 -36.45
CA ASP A 737 24.03 20.37 -36.92
C ASP A 737 25.04 21.02 -35.96
N ASP A 738 26.32 20.63 -36.04
CA ASP A 738 27.46 21.23 -35.34
C ASP A 738 27.21 21.56 -33.84
N LEU A 739 26.89 20.56 -33.02
CA LEU A 739 26.85 20.69 -31.57
C LEU A 739 28.28 20.80 -31.02
N SER A 740 28.58 21.90 -30.33
CA SER A 740 29.91 22.26 -29.84
C SER A 740 29.87 22.74 -28.39
N SER A 741 30.96 22.58 -27.65
CA SER A 741 31.19 23.33 -26.42
C SER A 741 32.00 24.60 -26.71
N VAL A 742 31.84 25.61 -25.87
CA VAL A 742 32.54 26.89 -25.99
C VAL A 742 33.48 27.06 -24.79
N ASP A 743 34.77 27.24 -25.07
CA ASP A 743 35.77 27.52 -24.05
C ASP A 743 35.70 28.98 -23.57
N PRO A 744 36.31 29.33 -22.42
CA PRO A 744 36.31 30.70 -21.91
C PRO A 744 36.94 31.74 -22.85
N ASP A 745 37.81 31.30 -23.78
CA ASP A 745 38.43 32.15 -24.81
C ASP A 745 37.56 32.30 -26.07
N GLY A 746 36.38 31.66 -26.10
CA GLY A 746 35.43 31.66 -27.21
C GLY A 746 35.71 30.61 -28.28
N THR A 747 36.67 29.70 -28.07
CA THR A 747 36.95 28.61 -29.01
C THR A 747 35.81 27.59 -29.02
N LEU A 748 35.36 27.21 -30.23
CA LEU A 748 34.36 26.16 -30.42
C LEU A 748 35.03 24.78 -30.53
N ASN A 749 34.67 23.88 -29.62
CA ASN A 749 35.09 22.48 -29.64
C ASN A 749 33.92 21.62 -30.11
N LEU A 750 34.01 21.07 -31.33
CA LEU A 750 32.96 20.22 -31.89
C LEU A 750 32.80 18.94 -31.05
N LEU A 751 31.59 18.73 -30.53
CA LEU A 751 31.18 17.53 -29.81
C LEU A 751 30.53 16.52 -30.75
N GLU A 752 29.62 16.99 -31.61
CA GLU A 752 28.89 16.18 -32.58
C GLU A 752 28.55 17.00 -33.84
N GLY A 753 28.88 16.47 -35.01
CA GLY A 753 28.55 17.06 -36.32
C GLY A 753 27.41 16.34 -37.04
N PHE A 754 26.80 15.32 -36.43
CA PHE A 754 25.73 14.49 -37.02
C PHE A 754 26.13 13.80 -38.35
N GLU A 755 27.40 13.43 -38.46
CA GLU A 755 27.98 12.69 -39.59
C GLU A 755 27.86 11.16 -39.44
N GLY A 756 27.10 10.69 -38.46
CA GLY A 756 26.88 9.26 -38.19
C GLY A 756 27.97 8.59 -37.34
N VAL A 757 28.83 9.38 -36.66
CA VAL A 757 29.83 8.86 -35.71
C VAL A 757 29.13 8.32 -34.46
N VAL A 758 28.22 9.11 -33.88
CA VAL A 758 27.33 8.65 -32.82
C VAL A 758 25.95 8.40 -33.43
N ARG A 759 25.36 7.26 -33.07
CA ARG A 759 23.97 6.97 -33.43
C ARG A 759 23.08 7.73 -32.47
N TRP A 760 22.09 8.45 -32.99
CA TRP A 760 21.09 9.15 -32.20
C TRP A 760 19.71 8.53 -32.43
N GLU A 761 18.86 8.60 -31.42
CA GLU A 761 17.46 8.16 -31.48
C GLU A 761 16.52 9.24 -31.00
N ALA A 762 15.29 9.25 -31.53
CA ALA A 762 14.24 10.15 -31.09
C ALA A 762 13.72 9.70 -29.71
N VAL A 763 13.37 10.66 -28.85
CA VAL A 763 12.71 10.36 -27.58
C VAL A 763 11.43 9.55 -27.86
N PRO A 764 11.25 8.39 -27.19
CA PRO A 764 10.12 7.49 -27.44
C PRO A 764 8.79 8.09 -27.01
N SER A 765 7.70 7.56 -27.57
CA SER A 765 6.34 8.03 -27.34
C SER A 765 5.33 6.89 -27.37
N ALA A 766 4.28 7.01 -26.56
CA ALA A 766 3.12 6.14 -26.60
C ALA A 766 2.20 6.41 -27.81
N GLU A 767 2.39 7.53 -28.51
CA GLU A 767 1.53 7.97 -29.60
C GLU A 767 1.63 7.08 -30.83
N ARG A 768 0.51 6.95 -31.55
CA ARG A 768 0.46 6.18 -32.81
C ARG A 768 1.42 6.74 -33.86
N PHE A 769 1.68 8.04 -33.83
CA PHE A 769 2.67 8.71 -34.66
C PHE A 769 3.81 9.17 -33.75
N THR A 770 5.01 8.66 -34.00
CA THR A 770 6.20 8.98 -33.21
C THR A 770 7.06 10.01 -33.94
N ASP A 771 7.90 10.73 -33.18
CA ASP A 771 8.97 11.50 -33.81
C ASP A 771 9.90 10.55 -34.59
N SER A 772 10.51 11.06 -35.65
CA SER A 772 11.46 10.30 -36.46
C SER A 772 12.79 11.03 -36.50
N LEU A 773 13.88 10.32 -36.30
CA LEU A 773 15.23 10.87 -36.40
C LEU A 773 16.00 10.14 -37.49
N GLN A 774 16.52 10.89 -38.44
CA GLN A 774 17.32 10.36 -39.55
C GLN A 774 18.45 11.34 -39.88
N LEU A 775 19.56 10.83 -40.42
CA LEU A 775 20.58 11.69 -41.01
C LEU A 775 20.16 12.07 -42.42
N SER A 776 20.11 13.38 -42.70
CA SER A 776 19.67 13.93 -43.99
C SER A 776 20.81 14.64 -44.71
N ARG A 777 20.73 14.65 -46.05
CA ARG A 777 21.60 15.44 -46.93
C ARG A 777 20.90 16.67 -47.52
N GLU A 778 19.62 16.88 -47.18
CA GLU A 778 18.75 17.85 -47.86
C GLU A 778 18.87 19.27 -47.30
N GLU A 779 19.40 19.45 -46.09
CA GLU A 779 19.69 20.75 -45.46
C GLU A 779 20.87 20.52 -44.50
N VAL A 780 22.09 20.85 -44.92
CA VAL A 780 23.34 20.57 -44.18
C VAL A 780 24.08 21.88 -43.92
N ARG A 781 24.54 22.11 -42.69
CA ARG A 781 25.27 23.34 -42.33
C ARG A 781 26.77 23.18 -42.61
N SER A 782 27.33 22.07 -42.16
CA SER A 782 28.74 21.70 -42.32
C SER A 782 28.86 20.19 -42.57
N GLY A 783 29.99 19.74 -43.12
CA GLY A 783 30.17 18.32 -43.43
C GLY A 783 29.28 17.79 -44.57
N SER A 784 28.68 16.61 -44.38
CA SER A 784 27.94 15.86 -45.40
C SER A 784 26.51 15.50 -45.02
N GLN A 785 26.17 15.52 -43.73
CA GLN A 785 24.85 15.18 -43.21
C GLN A 785 24.48 16.03 -42.00
N ALA A 786 23.19 16.22 -41.76
CA ALA A 786 22.66 16.84 -40.54
C ALA A 786 21.58 15.95 -39.94
N ALA A 787 21.32 16.09 -38.62
CA ALA A 787 20.21 15.40 -37.99
C ALA A 787 18.88 16.03 -38.43
N ARG A 788 17.98 15.22 -38.98
CA ARG A 788 16.62 15.60 -39.35
C ARG A 788 15.64 15.00 -38.36
N LEU A 789 15.14 15.82 -37.45
CA LEU A 789 14.08 15.46 -36.50
C LEU A 789 12.72 15.79 -37.11
N GLY A 790 11.99 14.77 -37.56
CA GLY A 790 10.61 14.88 -38.02
C GLY A 790 9.64 14.84 -36.84
N PHE A 791 8.75 15.84 -36.77
CA PHE A 791 7.82 15.99 -35.65
C PHE A 791 6.60 15.10 -35.84
N ARG A 792 6.21 14.35 -34.81
CA ARG A 792 4.89 13.69 -34.76
C ARG A 792 3.77 14.73 -34.82
N ARG A 793 2.74 14.39 -35.57
CA ARG A 793 1.46 15.12 -35.59
C ARG A 793 0.60 14.63 -34.43
N GLY A 794 -0.08 15.55 -33.74
CA GLY A 794 -0.92 15.22 -32.59
C GLY A 794 -0.95 16.31 -31.54
N THR A 795 -1.49 15.96 -30.38
CA THR A 795 -1.54 16.85 -29.22
C THR A 795 -0.14 17.04 -28.64
N THR A 796 0.23 18.28 -28.32
CA THR A 796 1.49 18.62 -27.65
C THR A 796 1.34 18.39 -26.14
N GLY A 797 2.42 17.98 -25.47
CA GLY A 797 2.42 17.72 -24.03
C GLY A 797 3.46 16.70 -23.62
N GLU A 798 3.65 15.65 -24.41
CA GLU A 798 4.79 14.75 -24.27
C GLU A 798 6.09 15.45 -24.73
N ARG A 799 7.19 15.17 -24.01
CA ARG A 799 8.52 15.69 -24.38
C ARG A 799 8.95 15.14 -25.73
N ARG A 800 9.68 15.96 -26.49
CA ARG A 800 10.30 15.57 -27.76
C ARG A 800 11.81 15.73 -27.62
N GLY A 801 12.56 15.14 -28.53
CA GLY A 801 14.00 15.31 -28.52
C GLY A 801 14.75 14.21 -29.21
N LEU A 802 16.06 14.26 -29.02
CA LEU A 802 16.98 13.22 -29.43
C LEU A 802 17.98 12.94 -28.32
N PHE A 803 18.40 11.68 -28.22
CA PHE A 803 19.44 11.24 -27.29
C PHE A 803 20.42 10.31 -28.01
N PRO A 804 21.70 10.25 -27.58
CA PRO A 804 22.64 9.26 -28.10
C PRO A 804 22.12 7.86 -27.84
N ALA A 805 22.02 7.04 -28.88
CA ALA A 805 21.56 5.66 -28.76
C ALA A 805 22.46 4.91 -27.79
N ASP A 806 21.84 4.26 -26.82
CA ASP A 806 22.51 3.55 -25.75
C ASP A 806 22.17 2.07 -25.79
N ARG A 807 23.11 1.23 -25.39
CA ARG A 807 22.93 -0.23 -25.33
C ARG A 807 22.04 -0.65 -24.17
N GLY A 808 21.87 0.20 -23.17
CA GLY A 808 20.91 0.01 -22.08
C GLY A 808 19.45 0.26 -22.47
N ILE A 809 19.15 0.61 -23.73
CA ILE A 809 17.78 0.84 -24.22
C ILE A 809 17.52 -0.09 -25.43
N PRO A 810 16.43 -0.90 -25.44
CA PRO A 810 15.40 -1.00 -24.42
C PRO A 810 15.91 -1.57 -23.10
N MET A 811 15.43 -1.02 -21.99
CA MET A 811 15.87 -1.36 -20.64
C MET A 811 15.43 -2.79 -20.30
N PRO A 812 16.36 -3.69 -19.92
CA PRO A 812 15.99 -5.01 -19.49
C PRO A 812 15.19 -4.94 -18.18
N ILE A 813 14.10 -5.69 -18.09
CA ILE A 813 13.25 -5.75 -16.89
C ILE A 813 12.93 -7.18 -16.48
N LEU A 814 12.65 -7.34 -15.18
CA LEU A 814 11.94 -8.49 -14.64
C LEU A 814 10.46 -8.15 -14.50
N ALA A 815 9.60 -9.09 -14.84
CA ALA A 815 8.16 -8.92 -14.73
C ALA A 815 7.55 -10.02 -13.87
N SER A 816 6.50 -9.68 -13.12
CA SER A 816 5.69 -10.70 -12.46
C SER A 816 4.91 -11.51 -13.49
N GLU A 817 4.65 -12.78 -13.20
CA GLU A 817 3.80 -13.62 -14.06
C GLU A 817 2.42 -12.98 -14.30
N ALA A 818 1.80 -12.41 -13.27
CA ALA A 818 0.53 -11.70 -13.38
C ALA A 818 0.59 -10.47 -14.32
N PHE A 819 1.71 -9.74 -14.34
CA PHE A 819 1.89 -8.62 -15.27
C PHE A 819 1.98 -9.12 -16.71
N LEU A 820 2.73 -10.19 -16.96
CA LEU A 820 2.86 -10.78 -18.30
C LEU A 820 1.54 -11.35 -18.81
N GLU A 821 0.81 -12.11 -17.99
CA GLU A 821 -0.49 -12.68 -18.38
C GLU A 821 -1.52 -11.60 -18.71
N ARG A 822 -1.59 -10.55 -17.89
CA ARG A 822 -2.55 -9.45 -18.07
C ARG A 822 -2.30 -8.70 -19.38
N ASN A 823 -1.04 -8.50 -19.73
CA ASN A 823 -0.63 -7.71 -20.88
C ASN A 823 -0.27 -8.55 -22.12
N ARG A 824 -0.32 -9.89 -22.00
CA ARG A 824 0.01 -10.86 -23.04
C ARG A 824 1.42 -10.70 -23.59
N LEU A 825 2.37 -10.48 -22.69
CA LEU A 825 3.79 -10.37 -22.99
C LEU A 825 4.50 -11.67 -22.62
N GLU A 826 5.53 -12.04 -23.38
CA GLU A 826 6.42 -13.17 -23.11
C GLU A 826 7.86 -12.69 -22.82
N VAL A 827 8.69 -13.58 -22.27
CA VAL A 827 10.12 -13.28 -22.07
C VAL A 827 10.79 -13.11 -23.42
N GLY A 828 11.35 -11.92 -23.66
CA GLY A 828 11.96 -11.51 -24.93
C GLY A 828 11.18 -10.43 -25.67
N ASP A 829 9.93 -10.17 -25.29
CA ASP A 829 9.13 -9.10 -25.89
C ASP A 829 9.61 -7.72 -25.45
N GLU A 830 9.46 -6.75 -26.36
CA GLU A 830 9.73 -5.33 -26.13
C GLU A 830 8.41 -4.57 -26.03
N ASP A 831 8.31 -3.64 -25.08
CA ASP A 831 7.15 -2.77 -24.90
C ASP A 831 7.57 -1.38 -24.40
N LEU A 832 6.63 -0.46 -24.30
CA LEU A 832 6.84 0.88 -23.76
C LEU A 832 6.16 0.99 -22.39
N LEU A 833 6.91 1.40 -21.38
CA LEU A 833 6.37 1.75 -20.07
C LEU A 833 6.36 3.26 -19.89
N GLU A 834 5.26 3.81 -19.40
CA GLU A 834 5.21 5.18 -18.90
C GLU A 834 5.54 5.13 -17.40
N ILE A 835 6.64 5.76 -17.00
CA ILE A 835 7.11 5.82 -15.61
C ILE A 835 7.32 7.30 -15.28
N ASP A 836 6.57 7.82 -14.29
CA ASP A 836 6.63 9.24 -13.89
C ASP A 836 6.53 10.22 -15.09
N ASN A 837 5.55 10.00 -15.98
CA ASN A 837 5.31 10.74 -17.23
C ASN A 837 6.49 10.71 -18.24
N ILE A 838 7.37 9.72 -18.14
CA ILE A 838 8.44 9.47 -19.10
C ILE A 838 8.21 8.11 -19.75
N ILE A 839 8.22 8.08 -21.08
CA ILE A 839 8.15 6.83 -21.83
C ILE A 839 9.54 6.19 -21.85
N VAL A 840 9.61 4.94 -21.39
CA VAL A 840 10.82 4.13 -21.29
C VAL A 840 10.61 2.84 -22.09
N PRO A 841 11.39 2.59 -23.16
CA PRO A 841 11.38 1.32 -23.86
C PRO A 841 11.98 0.24 -22.98
N VAL A 842 11.30 -0.89 -22.86
CA VAL A 842 11.70 -2.01 -22.00
C VAL A 842 11.69 -3.33 -22.75
N VAL A 843 12.48 -4.29 -22.28
CA VAL A 843 12.52 -5.66 -22.78
C VAL A 843 12.43 -6.65 -21.62
N VAL A 844 11.52 -7.62 -21.71
CA VAL A 844 11.33 -8.61 -20.64
C VAL A 844 12.46 -9.65 -20.70
N ARG A 845 13.26 -9.78 -19.63
CA ARG A 845 14.38 -10.73 -19.54
C ARG A 845 14.19 -11.87 -18.55
N GLY A 846 13.24 -11.72 -17.62
CA GLY A 846 12.95 -12.72 -16.62
C GLY A 846 11.55 -12.59 -16.03
N VAL A 847 11.13 -13.67 -15.36
CA VAL A 847 9.85 -13.84 -14.69
C VAL A 847 10.06 -14.22 -13.25
N TYR A 848 9.20 -13.71 -12.38
CA TYR A 848 9.04 -14.17 -11.02
C TYR A 848 7.55 -14.31 -10.67
N GLU A 849 7.22 -15.19 -9.73
CA GLU A 849 5.87 -15.26 -9.14
C GLU A 849 5.73 -14.22 -8.03
N ARG A 850 6.75 -14.10 -7.17
CA ARG A 850 6.78 -13.15 -6.05
C ARG A 850 8.14 -12.47 -5.97
N PHE A 851 8.15 -11.20 -5.59
CA PHE A 851 9.40 -10.47 -5.35
C PHE A 851 9.29 -9.73 -4.01
N PRO A 852 10.24 -9.88 -3.08
CA PRO A 852 10.20 -9.21 -1.78
C PRO A 852 10.02 -7.70 -1.92
N THR A 853 9.30 -7.09 -0.99
CA THR A 853 8.95 -5.65 -0.95
C THR A 853 7.98 -5.15 -2.03
N LEU A 854 7.62 -5.98 -3.01
CA LEU A 854 6.57 -5.66 -3.98
C LEU A 854 5.22 -6.27 -3.55
N PRO A 855 4.09 -5.64 -3.90
CA PRO A 855 2.79 -6.24 -3.66
C PRO A 855 2.69 -7.58 -4.42
N ALA A 856 2.16 -8.59 -3.71
CA ALA A 856 1.99 -9.95 -4.23
C ALA A 856 0.78 -10.07 -5.16
#